data_AF-Q0K0Y0-F1
#
_entry.id   AF-Q0K0Y0-F1
#
_cell.length_a   1.000
_cell.length_b   1.000
_cell.length_c   1.000
_cell.angle_alpha   90.00
_cell.angle_beta   90.00
_cell.angle_gamma   90.00
#
_symmetry.space_group_name_H-M   'P 1'
#
loop_
_entity.id
_entity.type
_entity.pdbx_description
1 polymer ?
#
loop_
_entity_poly.entity_id
_entity_poly.type
_entity_poly.pdbx_seq_one_letter_code
_entity_poly.pdbx_strand_id
1 'polypeptide(L)'
;MRICQIDLTGTPDADEHALQRVAALGFDHVLIGGWPHLPGEDAFAACARHGLAPLLDISLDRYAVDPADGTGPAPDPGWIDSALPAFAPHETDSHIPGARLRWHDQQAAEALVQWWAARLRQAWVAGAAGFCCRAPARVHGRHWAAVTGTLRSDAVPAQARGAPCFLAWTPGLTPAQLDDLAPAGFDGAFCSLPWWDFRSPWLTEEIARLRPFGRVLAAPALTPASHDALSARRALWTAAAIGDGILVPAGFETGGALARDPLATDGAPHQGAPYDITHELLETNTWLAARDPAPALAVRLLSGPDAPLTVLARLPVPDGACPAPDAAGTRSDPEVPDGAPALAVVLNPDPAAPGTLGADRVLSALPHASAHLESSLGGPGGTVDANHRLDALASITLAPADIRLYEVPPVPLTRPGMPAADARAPHGHETLAATGLGSVVAAMEAPRIAIEHVEPACNEGRFAVRRVVGERVTVSADIWMDGHDKLAAMVLWRAPGETGWHQAPMQPVINDRWEGSFPLVALGRHEFTVEAWRDTFASWLDEIGKKRAAGLNVALEIEEGARLVADALLQPARNGKQGNGGKNTRTATADTELSAIVDELITAAGDDARRQEILLSPRTEAAMQAVMATPAGRPFASRHPVAMPVEADRLAARYASWYELFPRSQSNDETRHGTFDDVIARLPAIRAMGFDVLYFTPIHPIGRTHRKGRNNSLRAEPGDHGSPYAIGGKEGGHDALHPELGTFEDFRRLRDAAARHGLELALDFAIQCSPDHPWLRDHPEWFAHRPDGSLRYAENPPKKYEDIVNVDFYAAAPAGAALWQALRDVVMFWADQGVRIFRVDNPHTKPLPFWEWMIADVRARHPDTIFLAEAFTRPKMMARLAKLGFSQSYTYFTWRNAKWELTEYLTELTQSPLRDFFRPHFFVNTPDINPYFLHQGGRPAFLIRAALATLLSGLWGMYSGFELCESAPFVLNGKVREEYLDSEKYQLRVRDWQQPGNIVAEISRLNEIRAGHPALQNHLGLRFYHAGSDAVLWFARFMPGTDYLFGDDVLLAAINLDPRTAHETDIEIPLWEWGLPDQAGLAVHDLMHGRRFELRGKHQRIRLDPAQLPFTVWHVRPLERPAPRPPSAPASTDPHGA
;
A
#
# COMPACT_ATOMS: atom_id res chain seq x y z
N MET A 1 -24.45 -10.20 3.26
CA MET A 1 -25.57 -10.26 4.23
C MET A 1 -26.05 -8.85 4.48
N ARG A 2 -27.33 -8.57 4.32
CA ARG A 2 -27.97 -7.28 4.57
C ARG A 2 -29.03 -7.51 5.65
N ILE A 3 -28.71 -7.11 6.88
CA ILE A 3 -29.51 -7.40 8.07
C ILE A 3 -30.23 -6.13 8.51
N CYS A 4 -31.55 -6.22 8.69
CA CYS A 4 -32.32 -5.18 9.38
C CYS A 4 -32.59 -5.61 10.83
N GLN A 5 -32.27 -4.77 11.82
CA GLN A 5 -32.68 -4.99 13.20
C GLN A 5 -34.05 -4.37 13.45
N ILE A 6 -34.99 -5.18 13.93
CA ILE A 6 -36.39 -4.79 14.16
C ILE A 6 -36.92 -5.52 15.40
N ASP A 7 -37.74 -4.81 16.16
CA ASP A 7 -38.56 -5.39 17.23
C ASP A 7 -39.95 -5.73 16.68
N LEU A 8 -40.32 -7.02 16.71
CA LEU A 8 -41.67 -7.46 16.37
C LEU A 8 -42.57 -7.23 17.59
N THR A 9 -43.72 -6.59 17.37
CA THR A 9 -44.63 -6.16 18.43
C THR A 9 -45.58 -7.26 18.88
N GLY A 10 -45.55 -8.44 18.23
CA GLY A 10 -46.42 -9.58 18.53
C GLY A 10 -47.85 -9.40 18.00
N THR A 11 -48.09 -8.36 17.19
CA THR A 11 -49.36 -8.08 16.53
C THR A 11 -49.24 -8.46 15.05
N PRO A 12 -49.94 -9.51 14.58
CA PRO A 12 -49.71 -10.09 13.25
C PRO A 12 -49.72 -9.07 12.10
N ASP A 13 -50.65 -8.12 12.11
CA ASP A 13 -50.78 -7.12 11.04
C ASP A 13 -49.63 -6.08 11.04
N ALA A 14 -49.16 -5.67 12.23
CA ALA A 14 -48.06 -4.70 12.33
C ALA A 14 -46.72 -5.36 11.99
N ASP A 15 -46.53 -6.60 12.44
CA ASP A 15 -45.35 -7.42 12.14
C ASP A 15 -45.29 -7.73 10.64
N GLU A 16 -46.40 -8.08 10.00
CA GLU A 16 -46.46 -8.34 8.55
C GLU A 16 -46.12 -7.07 7.75
N HIS A 17 -46.65 -5.91 8.14
CA HIS A 17 -46.35 -4.64 7.47
C HIS A 17 -44.89 -4.22 7.65
N ALA A 18 -44.32 -4.42 8.84
CA ALA A 18 -42.93 -4.12 9.11
C ALA A 18 -41.99 -5.03 8.30
N LEU A 19 -42.27 -6.34 8.24
CA LEU A 19 -41.51 -7.29 7.43
C LEU A 19 -41.62 -7.00 5.92
N GLN A 20 -42.82 -6.66 5.43
CA GLN A 20 -43.01 -6.24 4.04
C GLN A 20 -42.17 -5.00 3.70
N ARG A 21 -42.13 -4.01 4.62
CA ARG A 21 -41.28 -2.82 4.46
C ARG A 21 -39.80 -3.16 4.43
N VAL A 22 -39.33 -4.04 5.32
CA VAL A 22 -37.93 -4.49 5.36
C VAL A 22 -37.53 -5.22 4.07
N ALA A 23 -38.38 -6.11 3.55
CA ALA A 23 -38.16 -6.77 2.27
C ALA A 23 -38.14 -5.76 1.10
N ALA A 24 -39.06 -4.79 1.10
CA ALA A 24 -39.10 -3.73 0.09
C ALA A 24 -37.84 -2.83 0.12
N LEU A 25 -37.21 -2.66 1.29
CA LEU A 25 -35.93 -1.96 1.45
C LEU A 25 -34.72 -2.78 0.96
N GLY A 26 -34.92 -4.03 0.52
CA GLY A 26 -33.89 -4.86 -0.08
C GLY A 26 -33.00 -5.61 0.93
N PHE A 27 -33.44 -5.78 2.18
CA PHE A 27 -32.76 -6.64 3.14
C PHE A 27 -33.02 -8.13 2.83
N ASP A 28 -32.07 -9.00 3.17
CA ASP A 28 -32.21 -10.47 3.03
C ASP A 28 -32.28 -11.19 4.38
N HIS A 29 -31.88 -10.52 5.47
CA HIS A 29 -31.97 -11.04 6.83
C HIS A 29 -32.67 -10.04 7.75
N VAL A 30 -33.28 -10.58 8.80
CA VAL A 30 -33.89 -9.80 9.88
C VAL A 30 -33.33 -10.28 11.20
N LEU A 31 -32.77 -9.36 11.99
CA LEU A 31 -32.41 -9.62 13.37
C LEU A 31 -33.62 -9.28 14.25
N ILE A 32 -34.20 -10.31 14.87
CA ILE A 32 -35.31 -10.19 15.81
C ILE A 32 -34.82 -10.52 17.23
N GLY A 33 -35.43 -9.88 18.23
CA GLY A 33 -35.23 -10.23 19.63
C GLY A 33 -35.56 -11.70 19.87
N GLY A 34 -34.60 -12.47 20.38
CA GLY A 34 -34.69 -13.93 20.51
C GLY A 34 -34.44 -14.47 21.92
N TRP A 35 -34.20 -13.59 22.90
CA TRP A 35 -33.90 -13.99 24.27
C TRP A 35 -34.50 -12.98 25.27
N PRO A 36 -35.19 -13.45 26.33
CA PRO A 36 -35.34 -14.86 26.76
C PRO A 36 -36.45 -15.65 26.06
N HIS A 37 -37.29 -15.00 25.24
CA HIS A 37 -38.40 -15.65 24.56
C HIS A 37 -38.01 -16.00 23.12
N LEU A 38 -38.12 -17.28 22.77
CA LEU A 38 -38.07 -17.68 21.36
C LEU A 38 -39.35 -17.17 20.68
N PRO A 39 -39.25 -16.44 19.56
CA PRO A 39 -40.40 -16.08 18.76
C PRO A 39 -41.19 -17.34 18.38
N GLY A 40 -42.52 -17.26 18.39
CA GLY A 40 -43.37 -18.38 17.97
C GLY A 40 -43.10 -18.78 16.50
N GLU A 41 -43.45 -20.02 16.12
CA GLU A 41 -43.30 -20.53 14.74
C GLU A 41 -43.92 -19.57 13.69
N ASP A 42 -44.98 -18.85 14.08
CA ASP A 42 -45.65 -17.85 13.25
C ASP A 42 -44.74 -16.69 12.80
N ALA A 43 -43.79 -16.25 13.64
CA ALA A 43 -42.86 -15.16 13.32
C ALA A 43 -41.82 -15.60 12.28
N PHE A 44 -41.30 -16.83 12.39
CA PHE A 44 -40.39 -17.39 11.38
C PHE A 44 -41.10 -17.65 10.05
N ALA A 45 -42.34 -18.15 10.10
CA ALA A 45 -43.17 -18.32 8.92
C ALA A 45 -43.48 -16.98 8.24
N ALA A 46 -43.72 -15.91 9.00
CA ALA A 46 -43.91 -14.56 8.47
C ALA A 46 -42.65 -14.05 7.74
N CYS A 47 -41.46 -14.20 8.34
CA CYS A 47 -40.20 -13.84 7.68
C CYS A 47 -40.03 -14.59 6.34
N ALA A 48 -40.29 -15.90 6.35
CA ALA A 48 -40.18 -16.74 5.15
C ALA A 48 -41.13 -16.32 4.01
N ARG A 49 -42.36 -15.85 4.33
CA ARG A 49 -43.31 -15.34 3.31
C ARG A 49 -42.76 -14.15 2.52
N HIS A 50 -41.92 -13.33 3.15
CA HIS A 50 -41.28 -12.16 2.53
C HIS A 50 -39.86 -12.45 2.01
N GLY A 51 -39.42 -13.71 2.03
CA GLY A 51 -38.07 -14.10 1.59
C GLY A 51 -36.94 -13.67 2.53
N LEU A 52 -37.26 -13.37 3.79
CA LEU A 52 -36.32 -12.89 4.80
C LEU A 52 -35.83 -14.04 5.69
N ALA A 53 -34.51 -14.12 5.90
CA ALA A 53 -33.87 -15.09 6.78
C ALA A 53 -33.81 -14.56 8.23
N PRO A 54 -34.55 -15.14 9.19
CA PRO A 54 -34.59 -14.65 10.57
C PRO A 54 -33.33 -15.05 11.36
N LEU A 55 -32.64 -14.08 11.94
CA LEU A 55 -31.54 -14.24 12.89
C LEU A 55 -32.04 -13.89 14.29
N LEU A 56 -31.69 -14.70 15.29
CA LEU A 56 -32.08 -14.46 16.68
C LEU A 56 -30.96 -13.78 17.47
N ASP A 57 -31.30 -12.75 18.22
CA ASP A 57 -30.42 -12.16 19.22
C ASP A 57 -30.36 -13.04 20.48
N ILE A 58 -29.16 -13.50 20.87
CA ILE A 58 -28.96 -14.43 22.00
C ILE A 58 -27.78 -14.01 22.91
N SER A 59 -27.87 -14.33 24.21
CA SER A 59 -26.78 -14.16 25.18
C SER A 59 -26.61 -15.42 26.03
N LEU A 60 -25.51 -16.16 25.84
CA LEU A 60 -25.29 -17.44 26.53
C LEU A 60 -24.93 -17.28 28.01
N ASP A 61 -24.47 -16.12 28.44
CA ASP A 61 -24.01 -15.86 29.80
C ASP A 61 -25.15 -15.66 30.80
N ARG A 62 -26.39 -15.50 30.34
CA ARG A 62 -27.53 -15.10 31.18
C ARG A 62 -28.82 -15.82 30.86
N TYR A 63 -29.69 -15.90 31.87
CA TYR A 63 -31.05 -16.44 31.78
C TYR A 63 -32.07 -15.52 32.47
N ALA A 64 -33.21 -15.25 31.86
CA ALA A 64 -34.23 -14.39 32.48
C ALA A 64 -34.95 -15.09 33.64
N VAL A 65 -35.08 -14.38 34.75
CA VAL A 65 -35.84 -14.83 35.91
C VAL A 65 -37.18 -14.09 35.91
N ASP A 66 -38.12 -14.49 35.04
CA ASP A 66 -39.51 -14.02 35.14
C ASP A 66 -40.46 -15.22 35.43
N PRO A 67 -41.20 -15.22 36.55
CA PRO A 67 -42.13 -16.29 36.93
C PRO A 67 -43.41 -16.40 36.09
N ALA A 68 -43.73 -15.45 35.21
CA ALA A 68 -45.10 -15.28 34.71
C ALA A 68 -45.56 -16.26 33.60
N ASP A 69 -44.69 -16.75 32.72
CA ASP A 69 -45.16 -17.37 31.44
C ASP A 69 -44.76 -18.84 31.18
N GLY A 70 -44.30 -19.58 32.18
CA GLY A 70 -44.49 -21.05 32.31
C GLY A 70 -44.17 -22.00 31.14
N THR A 71 -43.50 -21.59 30.07
CA THR A 71 -43.45 -22.35 28.79
C THR A 71 -42.09 -22.96 28.45
N GLY A 72 -41.09 -22.88 29.34
CA GLY A 72 -39.80 -23.56 29.15
C GLY A 72 -39.20 -24.13 30.45
N PRO A 73 -38.45 -25.26 30.40
CA PRO A 73 -37.80 -25.82 31.58
C PRO A 73 -36.70 -24.86 32.08
N ALA A 74 -36.85 -24.35 33.30
CA ALA A 74 -35.87 -23.47 33.94
C ALA A 74 -34.46 -24.13 33.98
N PRO A 75 -33.37 -23.36 33.86
CA PRO A 75 -32.03 -23.90 34.08
C PRO A 75 -31.94 -24.44 35.52
N ASP A 76 -31.08 -25.43 35.72
CA ASP A 76 -30.80 -25.94 37.06
C ASP A 76 -30.39 -24.75 37.96
N PRO A 77 -31.02 -24.54 39.13
CA PRO A 77 -30.64 -23.49 40.07
C PRO A 77 -29.15 -23.52 40.42
N GLY A 78 -28.50 -24.68 40.37
CA GLY A 78 -27.05 -24.85 40.58
C GLY A 78 -26.16 -24.23 39.50
N TRP A 79 -26.72 -23.89 38.33
CA TRP A 79 -26.01 -23.19 37.25
C TRP A 79 -26.09 -21.67 37.38
N ILE A 80 -26.91 -21.13 38.28
CA ILE A 80 -27.09 -19.68 38.46
C ILE A 80 -26.04 -19.16 39.44
N ASP A 81 -25.36 -18.08 39.07
CA ASP A 81 -24.45 -17.38 39.96
C ASP A 81 -25.25 -16.54 40.97
N SER A 82 -25.41 -17.08 42.18
CA SER A 82 -26.18 -16.48 43.29
C SER A 82 -25.30 -15.72 44.29
N ALA A 83 -24.00 -15.57 44.02
CA ALA A 83 -23.10 -14.78 44.86
C ALA A 83 -23.42 -13.28 44.73
N LEU A 84 -23.73 -12.62 45.85
CA LEU A 84 -23.75 -11.16 45.92
C LEU A 84 -22.34 -10.61 45.63
N PRO A 85 -22.18 -9.57 44.78
CA PRO A 85 -20.85 -9.06 44.48
C PRO A 85 -20.20 -8.47 45.73
N ALA A 86 -19.06 -9.05 46.13
CA ALA A 86 -18.12 -8.36 47.00
C ALA A 86 -17.35 -7.36 46.12
N PHE A 87 -17.69 -6.07 46.23
CA PHE A 87 -16.99 -4.89 45.70
C PHE A 87 -15.88 -5.20 44.68
N ALA A 88 -16.23 -5.20 43.39
CA ALA A 88 -15.27 -5.40 42.31
C ALA A 88 -15.67 -4.63 41.03
N PRO A 89 -14.70 -4.27 40.15
CA PRO A 89 -14.88 -3.32 39.04
C PRO A 89 -15.92 -3.69 37.95
N HIS A 90 -16.59 -4.83 38.05
CA HIS A 90 -17.60 -5.33 37.10
C HIS A 90 -19.04 -4.93 37.48
N GLU A 91 -19.21 -4.00 38.43
CA GLU A 91 -20.50 -3.42 38.86
C GLU A 91 -21.22 -2.59 37.76
N THR A 92 -20.70 -2.51 36.53
CA THR A 92 -21.35 -1.81 35.39
C THR A 92 -22.44 -2.62 34.69
N ASP A 93 -22.70 -3.86 35.10
CA ASP A 93 -23.50 -4.85 34.36
C ASP A 93 -24.99 -4.94 34.75
N SER A 94 -25.49 -3.97 35.53
CA SER A 94 -26.88 -3.87 35.97
C SER A 94 -27.87 -3.50 34.85
N HIS A 95 -27.37 -3.15 33.67
CA HIS A 95 -28.19 -2.80 32.50
C HIS A 95 -28.61 -4.02 31.66
N ILE A 96 -27.97 -5.19 31.81
CA ILE A 96 -28.29 -6.39 31.01
C ILE A 96 -29.31 -7.27 31.76
N PRO A 97 -30.51 -7.54 31.21
CA PRO A 97 -31.53 -8.36 31.85
C PRO A 97 -31.08 -9.82 32.10
N GLY A 98 -31.56 -10.42 33.19
CA GLY A 98 -31.37 -11.85 33.51
C GLY A 98 -30.23 -12.18 34.48
N ALA A 99 -30.33 -13.35 35.12
CA ALA A 99 -29.37 -13.92 36.05
C ALA A 99 -28.18 -14.57 35.31
N ARG A 100 -26.97 -14.40 35.85
CA ARG A 100 -25.74 -14.93 35.25
C ARG A 100 -25.63 -16.44 35.42
N LEU A 101 -25.06 -17.10 34.42
CA LEU A 101 -24.79 -18.53 34.41
C LEU A 101 -23.32 -18.81 34.75
N ARG A 102 -23.07 -19.89 35.49
CA ARG A 102 -21.75 -20.27 36.05
C ARG A 102 -20.84 -20.93 35.01
N TRP A 103 -20.48 -20.22 33.94
CA TRP A 103 -19.55 -20.70 32.91
C TRP A 103 -18.12 -20.95 33.42
N HIS A 104 -17.76 -20.42 34.59
CA HIS A 104 -16.49 -20.66 35.25
C HIS A 104 -16.39 -22.05 35.91
N ASP A 105 -17.54 -22.68 36.22
CA ASP A 105 -17.62 -24.00 36.82
C ASP A 105 -17.69 -25.06 35.73
N GLN A 106 -16.73 -26.00 35.69
CA GLN A 106 -16.61 -26.95 34.59
C GLN A 106 -17.85 -27.84 34.45
N GLN A 107 -18.42 -28.32 35.56
CA GLN A 107 -19.57 -29.21 35.54
C GLN A 107 -20.83 -28.47 35.07
N ALA A 108 -21.03 -27.23 35.54
CA ALA A 108 -22.10 -26.39 35.06
C ALA A 108 -21.91 -26.03 33.58
N ALA A 109 -20.69 -25.69 33.15
CA ALA A 109 -20.40 -25.33 31.76
C ALA A 109 -20.66 -26.48 30.77
N GLU A 110 -20.28 -27.73 31.10
CA GLU A 110 -20.57 -28.90 30.26
C GLU A 110 -22.09 -29.14 30.10
N ALA A 111 -22.85 -28.99 31.18
CA ALA A 111 -24.31 -29.11 31.14
C ALA A 111 -24.96 -27.94 30.38
N LEU A 112 -24.46 -26.72 30.57
CA LEU A 112 -24.91 -25.52 29.87
C LEU A 112 -24.67 -25.63 28.35
N VAL A 113 -23.54 -26.19 27.91
CA VAL A 113 -23.27 -26.45 26.48
C VAL A 113 -24.36 -27.32 25.88
N GLN A 114 -24.70 -28.45 26.52
CA GLN A 114 -25.74 -29.36 26.02
C GLN A 114 -27.13 -28.71 26.01
N TRP A 115 -27.45 -27.98 27.08
CA TRP A 115 -28.74 -27.32 27.25
C TRP A 115 -28.95 -26.19 26.24
N TRP A 116 -27.93 -25.36 26.01
CA TRP A 116 -27.95 -24.32 24.98
C TRP A 116 -28.00 -24.92 23.58
N ALA A 117 -27.20 -25.96 23.31
CA ALA A 117 -27.23 -26.63 22.02
C ALA A 117 -28.64 -27.17 21.66
N ALA A 118 -29.34 -27.76 22.64
CA ALA A 118 -30.71 -28.25 22.44
C ALA A 118 -31.71 -27.12 22.12
N ARG A 119 -31.61 -25.97 22.80
CA ARG A 119 -32.49 -24.81 22.58
C ARG A 119 -32.26 -24.13 21.24
N LEU A 120 -31.00 -23.88 20.91
CA LEU A 120 -30.64 -23.30 19.62
C LEU A 120 -31.06 -24.23 18.48
N ARG A 121 -30.99 -25.56 18.69
CA ARG A 121 -31.54 -26.53 17.74
C ARG A 121 -33.04 -26.41 17.57
N GLN A 122 -33.81 -26.23 18.65
CA GLN A 122 -35.27 -26.02 18.55
C GLN A 122 -35.59 -24.78 17.71
N ALA A 123 -34.89 -23.67 17.95
CA ALA A 123 -35.06 -22.44 17.16
C ALA A 123 -34.69 -22.64 15.67
N TRP A 124 -33.58 -23.33 15.40
CA TRP A 124 -33.15 -23.64 14.04
C TRP A 124 -34.14 -24.53 13.28
N VAL A 125 -34.65 -25.58 13.94
CA VAL A 125 -35.71 -26.46 13.39
C VAL A 125 -37.00 -25.67 13.14
N ALA A 126 -37.37 -24.77 14.05
CA ALA A 126 -38.57 -23.94 13.95
C ALA A 126 -38.51 -22.91 12.80
N GLY A 127 -37.33 -22.51 12.33
CA GLY A 127 -37.21 -21.59 11.21
C GLY A 127 -36.09 -20.55 11.29
N ALA A 128 -35.36 -20.45 12.40
CA ALA A 128 -34.23 -19.55 12.52
C ALA A 128 -33.13 -19.90 11.50
N ALA A 129 -32.62 -18.90 10.77
CA ALA A 129 -31.48 -19.05 9.87
C ALA A 129 -30.13 -19.03 10.61
N GLY A 130 -30.10 -18.44 11.80
CA GLY A 130 -28.89 -18.30 12.60
C GLY A 130 -29.07 -17.42 13.84
N PHE A 131 -27.95 -17.06 14.46
CA PHE A 131 -27.89 -16.41 15.76
C PHE A 131 -26.88 -15.26 15.78
N CYS A 132 -27.27 -14.11 16.31
CA CYS A 132 -26.40 -13.02 16.68
C CYS A 132 -26.06 -13.16 18.18
N CYS A 133 -24.80 -13.42 18.48
CA CYS A 133 -24.31 -13.77 19.80
C CYS A 133 -23.80 -12.52 20.52
N ARG A 134 -24.55 -12.03 21.51
CA ARG A 134 -24.19 -10.88 22.35
C ARG A 134 -23.21 -11.29 23.45
N ALA A 135 -22.39 -10.32 23.83
CA ALA A 135 -21.37 -10.45 24.86
C ALA A 135 -20.57 -11.77 24.79
N PRO A 136 -20.09 -12.21 23.61
CA PRO A 136 -19.57 -13.56 23.41
C PRO A 136 -18.35 -13.85 24.31
N ALA A 137 -17.54 -12.82 24.64
CA ALA A 137 -16.37 -12.93 25.50
C ALA A 137 -16.66 -13.27 26.98
N ARG A 138 -17.93 -13.31 27.39
CA ARG A 138 -18.33 -13.78 28.74
C ARG A 138 -18.37 -15.30 28.85
N VAL A 139 -18.27 -16.00 27.73
CA VAL A 139 -18.20 -17.45 27.63
C VAL A 139 -16.92 -17.80 26.90
N HIS A 140 -16.09 -18.66 27.49
CA HIS A 140 -14.83 -19.06 26.85
C HIS A 140 -15.08 -19.65 25.46
N GLY A 141 -14.23 -19.31 24.49
CA GLY A 141 -14.36 -19.74 23.10
C GLY A 141 -14.41 -21.25 22.92
N ARG A 142 -13.78 -22.04 23.81
CA ARG A 142 -13.91 -23.51 23.82
C ARG A 142 -15.35 -24.01 24.03
N HIS A 143 -16.14 -23.29 24.84
CA HIS A 143 -17.54 -23.65 25.09
C HIS A 143 -18.42 -23.24 23.91
N TRP A 144 -18.13 -22.08 23.30
CA TRP A 144 -18.73 -21.71 22.02
C TRP A 144 -18.44 -22.75 20.93
N ALA A 145 -17.19 -23.19 20.78
CA ALA A 145 -16.78 -24.22 19.82
C ALA A 145 -17.56 -25.53 20.02
N ALA A 146 -17.82 -25.91 21.29
CA ALA A 146 -18.62 -27.09 21.60
C ALA A 146 -20.10 -26.90 21.22
N VAL A 147 -20.70 -25.73 21.50
CA VAL A 147 -22.08 -25.42 21.12
C VAL A 147 -22.25 -25.39 19.60
N THR A 148 -21.42 -24.62 18.88
CA THR A 148 -21.48 -24.49 17.41
C THR A 148 -21.18 -25.82 16.73
N GLY A 149 -20.18 -26.55 17.23
CA GLY A 149 -19.82 -27.89 16.77
C GLY A 149 -20.96 -28.89 16.89
N THR A 150 -21.64 -28.93 18.05
CA THR A 150 -22.80 -29.82 18.30
C THR A 150 -23.99 -29.50 17.40
N LEU A 151 -24.23 -28.23 17.07
CA LEU A 151 -25.30 -27.86 16.13
C LEU A 151 -24.95 -28.24 14.69
N ARG A 152 -23.68 -28.14 14.29
CA ARG A 152 -23.24 -28.43 12.92
C ARG A 152 -23.03 -29.92 12.65
N SER A 153 -22.58 -30.71 13.63
CA SER A 153 -22.43 -32.17 13.49
C SER A 153 -23.77 -32.87 13.27
N ASP A 154 -24.82 -32.36 13.89
CA ASP A 154 -26.15 -32.97 13.88
C ASP A 154 -27.00 -32.50 12.68
N ALA A 155 -26.45 -31.64 11.82
CA ALA A 155 -27.13 -31.03 10.67
C ALA A 155 -27.27 -31.94 9.43
N VAL A 156 -26.92 -33.22 9.53
CA VAL A 156 -27.04 -34.22 8.47
C VAL A 156 -27.73 -35.46 9.07
N PRO A 157 -28.86 -36.02 8.57
CA PRO A 157 -29.60 -35.78 7.30
C PRO A 157 -31.16 -35.86 7.41
N ALA A 158 -31.93 -34.78 7.10
CA ALA A 158 -33.36 -34.92 6.72
C ALA A 158 -34.04 -33.65 6.15
N GLN A 159 -33.51 -32.45 6.39
CA GLN A 159 -34.15 -31.20 5.96
C GLN A 159 -33.25 -30.44 4.98
N ALA A 160 -33.84 -29.90 3.91
CA ALA A 160 -33.17 -29.16 2.83
C ALA A 160 -32.58 -27.79 3.27
N ARG A 161 -32.25 -27.60 4.55
CA ARG A 161 -31.70 -26.36 5.12
C ARG A 161 -30.23 -26.56 5.47
N GLY A 162 -29.37 -25.60 5.10
CA GLY A 162 -27.95 -25.60 5.44
C GLY A 162 -27.70 -25.42 6.94
N ALA A 163 -26.43 -25.48 7.35
CA ALA A 163 -26.01 -25.27 8.75
C ALA A 163 -26.40 -23.86 9.27
N PRO A 164 -26.74 -23.73 10.58
CA PRO A 164 -27.08 -22.44 11.18
C PRO A 164 -25.87 -21.49 11.19
N CYS A 165 -26.13 -20.22 10.88
CA CYS A 165 -25.14 -19.15 10.91
C CYS A 165 -24.95 -18.60 12.34
N PHE A 166 -23.72 -18.35 12.76
CA PHE A 166 -23.38 -17.73 14.05
C PHE A 166 -22.57 -16.45 13.85
N LEU A 167 -23.11 -15.31 14.27
CA LEU A 167 -22.45 -14.01 14.19
C LEU A 167 -22.05 -13.54 15.60
N ALA A 168 -20.81 -13.14 15.81
CA ALA A 168 -20.31 -12.65 17.10
C ALA A 168 -20.41 -11.12 17.20
N TRP A 169 -21.12 -10.60 18.21
CA TRP A 169 -21.07 -9.17 18.53
C TRP A 169 -19.77 -8.83 19.26
N THR A 170 -18.76 -8.45 18.48
CA THR A 170 -17.39 -8.15 18.93
C THR A 170 -17.02 -6.69 19.21
N PRO A 171 -17.87 -5.65 18.99
CA PRO A 171 -17.45 -4.29 19.29
C PRO A 171 -16.98 -4.08 20.74
N GLY A 172 -15.85 -3.39 20.90
CA GLY A 172 -15.25 -3.09 22.20
C GLY A 172 -14.48 -4.24 22.87
N LEU A 173 -14.34 -5.40 22.22
CA LEU A 173 -13.54 -6.51 22.77
C LEU A 173 -12.03 -6.27 22.65
N THR A 174 -11.29 -6.75 23.64
CA THR A 174 -9.82 -6.70 23.62
C THR A 174 -9.23 -7.75 22.69
N PRO A 175 -8.00 -7.57 22.16
CA PRO A 175 -7.33 -8.58 21.35
C PRO A 175 -7.30 -9.99 21.98
N ALA A 176 -6.99 -10.09 23.28
CA ALA A 176 -6.96 -11.38 23.97
C ALA A 176 -8.32 -12.09 24.01
N GLN A 177 -9.42 -11.33 24.11
CA GLN A 177 -10.77 -11.89 24.03
C GLN A 177 -11.12 -12.36 22.62
N LEU A 178 -10.66 -11.63 21.59
CA LEU A 178 -10.82 -12.06 20.20
C LEU A 178 -10.04 -13.35 19.92
N ASP A 179 -8.81 -13.46 20.43
CA ASP A 179 -7.99 -14.67 20.27
C ASP A 179 -8.62 -15.90 20.95
N ASP A 180 -9.22 -15.75 22.14
CA ASP A 180 -9.97 -16.84 22.81
C ASP A 180 -11.20 -17.29 22.00
N LEU A 181 -11.89 -16.34 21.36
CA LEU A 181 -13.11 -16.60 20.59
C LEU A 181 -12.86 -17.07 19.15
N ALA A 182 -11.71 -16.76 18.54
CA ALA A 182 -11.38 -17.14 17.16
C ALA A 182 -11.61 -18.64 16.83
N PRO A 183 -11.24 -19.61 17.69
CA PRO A 183 -11.48 -21.04 17.41
C PRO A 183 -12.95 -21.48 17.59
N ALA A 184 -13.86 -20.60 18.03
CA ALA A 184 -15.27 -20.93 18.28
C ALA A 184 -16.09 -21.25 17.02
N GLY A 185 -15.56 -20.96 15.83
CA GLY A 185 -16.19 -21.27 14.56
C GLY A 185 -17.37 -20.36 14.21
N PHE A 186 -17.36 -19.09 14.62
CA PHE A 186 -18.31 -18.08 14.13
C PHE A 186 -18.19 -17.89 12.60
N ASP A 187 -19.31 -17.55 11.95
CA ASP A 187 -19.39 -17.28 10.51
C ASP A 187 -19.16 -15.79 10.16
N GLY A 188 -19.26 -14.93 11.17
CA GLY A 188 -18.91 -13.52 11.07
C GLY A 188 -18.82 -12.81 12.42
N ALA A 189 -18.29 -11.60 12.40
CA ALA A 189 -18.14 -10.72 13.56
C ALA A 189 -18.44 -9.25 13.20
N PHE A 190 -18.83 -8.45 14.19
CA PHE A 190 -19.18 -7.03 14.00
C PHE A 190 -18.02 -6.09 14.35
N CYS A 191 -17.64 -5.18 13.45
CA CYS A 191 -16.63 -4.17 13.77
C CYS A 191 -17.22 -2.98 14.56
N SER A 192 -16.35 -2.23 15.21
CA SER A 192 -16.66 -1.06 16.04
C SER A 192 -16.84 0.23 15.23
N LEU A 193 -17.21 0.15 13.94
CA LEU A 193 -17.46 1.31 13.08
C LEU A 193 -18.30 2.43 13.76
N PRO A 194 -19.35 2.14 14.56
CA PRO A 194 -20.12 3.18 15.24
C PRO A 194 -19.33 4.15 16.14
N TRP A 195 -18.15 3.75 16.61
CA TRP A 195 -17.29 4.57 17.47
C TRP A 195 -16.09 5.17 16.73
N TRP A 196 -15.99 4.92 15.42
CA TRP A 196 -14.91 5.44 14.60
C TRP A 196 -15.09 6.92 14.29
N ASP A 197 -13.99 7.67 14.36
CA ASP A 197 -13.92 9.11 14.10
C ASP A 197 -13.73 9.45 12.62
N PHE A 198 -13.86 8.45 11.74
CA PHE A 198 -13.60 8.55 10.31
C PHE A 198 -12.16 8.93 9.95
N ARG A 199 -11.19 8.82 10.88
CA ARG A 199 -9.80 9.25 10.67
C ARG A 199 -8.78 8.23 11.18
N SER A 200 -9.00 7.74 12.39
CA SER A 200 -8.02 6.96 13.13
C SER A 200 -7.75 5.59 12.48
N PRO A 201 -6.51 5.08 12.50
CA PRO A 201 -6.18 3.79 11.88
C PRO A 201 -6.79 2.57 12.58
N TRP A 202 -7.16 2.69 13.86
CA TRP A 202 -7.58 1.56 14.71
C TRP A 202 -8.74 0.73 14.14
N LEU A 203 -9.64 1.32 13.34
CA LEU A 203 -10.76 0.56 12.76
C LEU A 203 -10.25 -0.48 11.75
N THR A 204 -9.27 -0.10 10.94
CA THR A 204 -8.67 -1.04 9.96
C THR A 204 -7.86 -2.13 10.65
N GLU A 205 -7.23 -1.81 11.79
CA GLU A 205 -6.54 -2.76 12.66
C GLU A 205 -7.52 -3.78 13.26
N GLU A 206 -8.66 -3.32 13.76
CA GLU A 206 -9.72 -4.18 14.30
C GLU A 206 -10.31 -5.08 13.20
N ILE A 207 -10.65 -4.53 12.02
CA ILE A 207 -11.17 -5.31 10.89
C ILE A 207 -10.20 -6.43 10.52
N ALA A 208 -8.89 -6.18 10.50
CA ALA A 208 -7.89 -7.20 10.24
C ALA A 208 -7.89 -8.32 11.30
N ARG A 209 -8.04 -7.95 12.59
CA ARG A 209 -8.12 -8.90 13.71
C ARG A 209 -9.42 -9.73 13.72
N LEU A 210 -10.50 -9.21 13.13
CA LEU A 210 -11.78 -9.91 13.01
C LEU A 210 -11.84 -10.88 11.83
N ARG A 211 -10.89 -10.85 10.90
CA ARG A 211 -10.87 -11.76 9.72
C ARG A 211 -10.90 -13.26 10.05
N PRO A 212 -10.29 -13.77 11.13
CA PRO A 212 -10.43 -15.17 11.52
C PRO A 212 -11.86 -15.64 11.80
N PHE A 213 -12.79 -14.70 12.08
CA PHE A 213 -14.21 -14.99 12.29
C PHE A 213 -15.00 -15.12 10.97
N GLY A 214 -14.34 -15.06 9.81
CA GLY A 214 -14.99 -15.09 8.50
C GLY A 214 -15.39 -13.69 8.04
N ARG A 215 -16.70 -13.41 8.00
CA ARG A 215 -17.24 -12.13 7.52
C ARG A 215 -17.10 -11.04 8.58
N VAL A 216 -16.64 -9.85 8.19
CA VAL A 216 -16.65 -8.67 9.06
C VAL A 216 -17.84 -7.79 8.68
N LEU A 217 -18.86 -7.75 9.53
CA LEU A 217 -20.07 -6.94 9.34
C LEU A 217 -19.90 -5.56 9.97
N ALA A 218 -20.50 -4.55 9.35
CA ALA A 218 -20.45 -3.16 9.82
C ALA A 218 -21.86 -2.62 10.10
N ALA A 219 -22.00 -1.75 11.09
CA ALA A 219 -23.25 -1.07 11.40
C ALA A 219 -23.05 0.44 11.26
N PRO A 220 -23.95 1.17 10.55
CA PRO A 220 -23.90 2.61 10.53
C PRO A 220 -24.41 3.16 11.86
N ALA A 221 -23.79 4.24 12.32
CA ALA A 221 -24.27 4.99 13.47
C ALA A 221 -23.97 6.48 13.32
N LEU A 222 -24.79 7.28 14.01
CA LEU A 222 -24.63 8.72 14.11
C LEU A 222 -24.14 9.09 15.50
N THR A 223 -23.28 10.10 15.56
CA THR A 223 -22.94 10.70 16.84
C THR A 223 -24.11 11.58 17.31
N PRO A 224 -24.31 11.78 18.63
CA PRO A 224 -25.32 12.70 19.14
C PRO A 224 -25.22 14.14 18.63
N ALA A 225 -24.07 14.53 18.06
CA ALA A 225 -23.82 15.85 17.51
C ALA A 225 -24.13 15.96 15.99
N SER A 226 -24.43 14.85 15.31
CA SER A 226 -24.59 14.78 13.85
C SER A 226 -25.89 14.07 13.48
N HIS A 227 -26.99 14.82 13.46
CA HIS A 227 -28.34 14.32 13.16
C HIS A 227 -28.84 14.79 11.79
N ASP A 228 -27.93 15.00 10.83
CA ASP A 228 -28.25 15.47 9.48
C ASP A 228 -28.14 14.35 8.43
N ALA A 229 -28.80 14.55 7.30
CA ALA A 229 -28.88 13.57 6.21
C ALA A 229 -27.50 13.22 5.61
N LEU A 230 -26.55 14.18 5.54
CA LEU A 230 -25.23 13.94 4.94
C LEU A 230 -24.39 13.04 5.85
N SER A 231 -24.39 13.31 7.15
CA SER A 231 -23.75 12.45 8.15
C SER A 231 -24.34 11.03 8.15
N ALA A 232 -25.67 10.91 8.02
CA ALA A 232 -26.36 9.62 7.98
C ALA A 232 -25.98 8.83 6.72
N ARG A 233 -25.98 9.50 5.56
CA ARG A 233 -25.55 8.95 4.28
C ARG A 233 -24.09 8.48 4.31
N ARG A 234 -23.17 9.28 4.87
CA ARG A 234 -21.76 8.90 5.03
C ARG A 234 -21.60 7.65 5.89
N ALA A 235 -22.28 7.59 7.03
CA ALA A 235 -22.22 6.43 7.92
C ALA A 235 -22.74 5.16 7.23
N LEU A 236 -23.87 5.25 6.53
CA LEU A 236 -24.49 4.15 5.78
C LEU A 236 -23.55 3.61 4.70
N TRP A 237 -23.09 4.47 3.80
CA TRP A 237 -22.21 4.05 2.70
C TRP A 237 -20.84 3.60 3.19
N THR A 238 -20.31 4.17 4.27
CA THR A 238 -19.07 3.67 4.89
C THR A 238 -19.25 2.23 5.37
N ALA A 239 -20.34 1.93 6.10
CA ALA A 239 -20.64 0.58 6.58
C ALA A 239 -20.75 -0.42 5.42
N ALA A 240 -21.49 -0.05 4.36
CA ALA A 240 -21.65 -0.89 3.17
C ALA A 240 -20.34 -1.11 2.42
N ALA A 241 -19.52 -0.07 2.25
CA ALA A 241 -18.31 -0.16 1.45
C ALA A 241 -17.22 -1.00 2.14
N ILE A 242 -17.04 -0.89 3.46
CA ILE A 242 -15.96 -1.59 4.17
C ILE A 242 -16.36 -2.99 4.66
N GLY A 243 -17.63 -3.18 5.04
CA GLY A 243 -18.13 -4.44 5.58
C GLY A 243 -18.40 -5.50 4.51
N ASP A 244 -18.30 -6.77 4.88
CA ASP A 244 -18.76 -7.92 4.07
C ASP A 244 -20.29 -8.11 4.15
N GLY A 245 -20.93 -7.30 4.99
CA GLY A 245 -22.35 -7.19 5.20
C GLY A 245 -22.66 -6.02 6.13
N ILE A 246 -23.93 -5.66 6.24
CA ILE A 246 -24.39 -4.55 7.07
C ILE A 246 -25.48 -4.97 8.04
N LEU A 247 -25.54 -4.30 9.19
CA LEU A 247 -26.65 -4.32 10.13
C LEU A 247 -27.20 -2.91 10.29
N VAL A 248 -28.45 -2.69 9.90
CA VAL A 248 -29.10 -1.38 9.97
C VAL A 248 -30.34 -1.47 10.87
N PRO A 249 -30.44 -0.66 11.94
CA PRO A 249 -31.67 -0.55 12.72
C PRO A 249 -32.82 0.00 11.89
N ALA A 250 -34.01 -0.58 12.05
CA ALA A 250 -35.23 -0.05 11.44
C ALA A 250 -35.46 1.41 11.91
N GLY A 251 -35.73 2.32 10.98
CA GLY A 251 -35.93 3.74 11.29
C GLY A 251 -34.66 4.60 11.21
N PHE A 252 -33.48 3.99 11.01
CA PHE A 252 -32.25 4.74 10.72
C PHE A 252 -32.44 5.66 9.51
N GLU A 253 -33.17 5.22 8.49
CA GLU A 253 -33.40 5.96 7.26
C GLU A 253 -34.24 7.24 7.42
N THR A 254 -35.00 7.37 8.51
CA THR A 254 -35.82 8.56 8.79
C THR A 254 -35.31 9.37 9.99
N GLY A 255 -34.18 8.98 10.59
CA GLY A 255 -33.66 9.61 11.80
C GLY A 255 -34.61 9.58 13.00
N GLY A 256 -35.61 8.69 12.98
CA GLY A 256 -36.57 8.49 14.07
C GLY A 256 -35.86 8.00 15.33
N ALA A 257 -35.90 8.83 16.36
CA ALA A 257 -35.31 8.72 17.70
C ALA A 257 -34.68 7.38 18.14
N LEU A 258 -33.38 7.45 18.38
CA LEU A 258 -32.74 6.91 19.59
C LEU A 258 -33.65 7.00 20.83
N ALA A 259 -34.02 5.85 21.40
CA ALA A 259 -34.06 5.68 22.84
C ALA A 259 -32.97 4.67 23.23
N ARG A 260 -32.35 4.93 24.37
CA ARG A 260 -31.12 4.32 24.90
C ARG A 260 -31.25 2.80 25.03
N ASP A 261 -30.21 2.08 24.58
CA ASP A 261 -30.03 0.62 24.61
C ASP A 261 -30.60 -0.12 23.37
N PRO A 262 -29.77 -0.78 22.54
CA PRO A 262 -30.23 -1.66 21.45
C PRO A 262 -31.05 -2.89 21.91
N LEU A 263 -31.48 -2.94 23.18
CA LEU A 263 -32.25 -4.00 23.84
C LEU A 263 -33.58 -3.52 24.47
N ALA A 264 -34.04 -2.29 24.23
CA ALA A 264 -35.28 -1.79 24.85
C ALA A 264 -36.41 -1.58 23.82
N THR A 265 -37.48 -2.35 24.00
CA THR A 265 -38.72 -2.40 23.23
C THR A 265 -39.64 -1.21 23.55
N ASP A 266 -40.06 -0.43 22.55
CA ASP A 266 -41.42 0.13 22.42
C ASP A 266 -41.54 1.00 21.15
N GLY A 267 -42.38 0.56 20.21
CA GLY A 267 -42.57 1.15 18.89
C GLY A 267 -43.77 2.11 18.78
N ALA A 268 -43.53 3.29 18.20
CA ALA A 268 -44.52 4.08 17.46
C ALA A 268 -43.82 5.05 16.48
N PRO A 269 -44.34 5.27 15.24
CA PRO A 269 -43.76 6.23 14.30
C PRO A 269 -44.17 7.67 14.61
N HIS A 270 -43.20 8.59 14.72
CA HIS A 270 -43.45 10.00 15.04
C HIS A 270 -43.32 10.94 13.81
N GLN A 271 -44.27 11.87 13.68
CA GLN A 271 -44.11 13.10 12.90
C GLN A 271 -42.97 13.94 13.49
N GLY A 272 -41.95 14.29 12.70
CA GLY A 272 -40.77 15.07 13.15
C GLY A 272 -39.40 14.46 12.85
N ALA A 273 -39.33 13.47 11.96
CA ALA A 273 -38.09 12.86 11.44
C ALA A 273 -37.07 13.93 10.97
N PRO A 274 -35.82 13.96 11.48
CA PRO A 274 -34.82 14.97 11.16
C PRO A 274 -34.26 14.88 9.73
N TYR A 275 -34.42 13.73 9.06
CA TYR A 275 -34.05 13.52 7.66
C TYR A 275 -34.80 12.32 7.06
N ASP A 276 -34.69 12.13 5.74
CA ASP A 276 -35.16 10.93 5.04
C ASP A 276 -34.11 10.52 3.98
N ILE A 277 -33.46 9.38 4.19
CA ILE A 277 -32.47 8.75 3.31
C ILE A 277 -32.96 7.38 2.82
N THR A 278 -34.28 7.14 2.79
CA THR A 278 -34.87 5.86 2.37
C THR A 278 -34.40 5.43 0.98
N HIS A 279 -34.29 6.38 0.05
CA HIS A 279 -33.77 6.12 -1.30
C HIS A 279 -32.30 5.67 -1.28
N GLU A 280 -31.46 6.33 -0.49
CA GLU A 280 -30.04 5.99 -0.34
C GLU A 280 -29.88 4.58 0.28
N LEU A 281 -30.76 4.18 1.20
CA LEU A 281 -30.76 2.84 1.76
C LEU A 281 -31.11 1.77 0.72
N LEU A 282 -32.09 2.03 -0.15
CA LEU A 282 -32.44 1.16 -1.28
C LEU A 282 -31.26 1.01 -2.26
N GLU A 283 -30.62 2.12 -2.63
CA GLU A 283 -29.44 2.12 -3.49
C GLU A 283 -28.28 1.35 -2.86
N THR A 284 -28.02 1.58 -1.56
CA THR A 284 -26.97 0.88 -0.80
C THR A 284 -27.20 -0.64 -0.80
N ASN A 285 -28.43 -1.09 -0.51
CA ASN A 285 -28.78 -2.51 -0.49
C ASN A 285 -28.74 -3.15 -1.89
N THR A 286 -29.06 -2.39 -2.94
CA THR A 286 -28.96 -2.82 -4.34
C THR A 286 -27.49 -2.96 -4.76
N TRP A 287 -26.66 -1.97 -4.43
CA TRP A 287 -25.22 -1.99 -4.69
C TRP A 287 -24.52 -3.16 -3.97
N LEU A 288 -24.84 -3.38 -2.68
CA LEU A 288 -24.32 -4.51 -1.91
C LEU A 288 -24.72 -5.88 -2.48
N ALA A 289 -25.91 -5.99 -3.10
CA ALA A 289 -26.37 -7.22 -3.74
C ALA A 289 -25.65 -7.52 -5.05
N ALA A 290 -25.26 -6.47 -5.78
CA ALA A 290 -24.53 -6.58 -7.03
C ALA A 290 -23.02 -6.84 -6.83
N ARG A 291 -22.47 -6.47 -5.66
CA ARG A 291 -21.06 -6.67 -5.32
C ARG A 291 -20.72 -8.14 -5.10
N ASP A 292 -19.47 -8.53 -5.40
CA ASP A 292 -18.93 -9.85 -5.07
C ASP A 292 -19.18 -10.21 -3.58
N PRO A 293 -19.79 -11.36 -3.29
CA PRO A 293 -20.03 -11.82 -1.92
C PRO A 293 -18.75 -12.27 -1.18
N ALA A 294 -17.60 -12.36 -1.85
CA ALA A 294 -16.33 -12.72 -1.24
C ALA A 294 -15.89 -11.68 -0.17
N PRO A 295 -15.42 -12.13 1.00
CA PRO A 295 -14.80 -11.25 1.98
C PRO A 295 -13.56 -10.55 1.39
N ALA A 296 -13.32 -9.30 1.79
CA ALA A 296 -12.08 -8.64 1.42
C ALA A 296 -10.88 -9.31 2.10
N LEU A 297 -9.76 -9.35 1.39
CA LEU A 297 -8.48 -9.75 1.98
C LEU A 297 -8.08 -8.79 3.10
N ALA A 298 -8.25 -7.50 2.88
CA ALA A 298 -7.99 -6.46 3.87
C ALA A 298 -8.77 -5.17 3.56
N VAL A 299 -8.96 -4.35 4.60
CA VAL A 299 -9.31 -2.94 4.46
C VAL A 299 -8.11 -2.14 5.00
N ARG A 300 -7.52 -1.29 4.17
CA ARG A 300 -6.32 -0.50 4.51
C ARG A 300 -6.63 0.99 4.51
N LEU A 301 -6.09 1.73 5.46
CA LEU A 301 -6.07 3.19 5.42
C LEU A 301 -4.93 3.65 4.49
N LEU A 302 -5.23 4.46 3.49
CA LEU A 302 -4.24 4.98 2.52
C LEU A 302 -3.85 6.43 2.80
N SER A 303 -4.75 7.21 3.40
CA SER A 303 -4.51 8.61 3.76
C SER A 303 -3.88 8.75 5.15
N GLY A 304 -3.17 9.85 5.39
CA GLY A 304 -2.74 10.22 6.75
C GLY A 304 -3.93 10.48 7.69
N PRO A 305 -3.78 10.30 9.01
CA PRO A 305 -4.89 10.53 9.96
C PRO A 305 -5.44 11.97 9.97
N ASP A 306 -4.59 12.96 9.68
CA ASP A 306 -4.97 14.38 9.61
C ASP A 306 -5.22 14.85 8.17
N ALA A 307 -5.27 13.94 7.20
CA ALA A 307 -5.60 14.27 5.82
C ALA A 307 -6.96 14.97 5.72
N PRO A 308 -7.14 15.88 4.76
CA PRO A 308 -8.42 16.56 4.54
C PRO A 308 -9.52 15.60 4.11
N LEU A 309 -9.17 14.49 3.46
CA LEU A 309 -10.05 13.38 3.12
C LEU A 309 -9.47 12.08 3.65
N THR A 310 -10.33 11.21 4.17
CA THR A 310 -9.96 9.86 4.59
C THR A 310 -10.16 8.90 3.43
N VAL A 311 -9.15 8.09 3.14
CA VAL A 311 -9.16 7.15 2.03
C VAL A 311 -8.90 5.74 2.56
N LEU A 312 -9.88 4.85 2.38
CA LEU A 312 -9.72 3.42 2.65
C LEU A 312 -9.66 2.65 1.33
N ALA A 313 -8.84 1.61 1.27
CA ALA A 313 -8.85 0.64 0.19
C ALA A 313 -9.35 -0.71 0.70
N ARG A 314 -10.43 -1.20 0.11
CA ARG A 314 -10.90 -2.57 0.28
C ARG A 314 -10.28 -3.42 -0.82
N LEU A 315 -9.40 -4.33 -0.41
CA LEU A 315 -8.61 -5.17 -1.32
C LEU A 315 -9.32 -6.51 -1.54
N PRO A 316 -9.48 -6.94 -2.79
CA PRO A 316 -10.05 -8.24 -3.10
C PRO A 316 -9.06 -9.35 -2.74
N VAL A 317 -9.56 -10.57 -2.68
CA VAL A 317 -8.69 -11.75 -2.68
C VAL A 317 -8.14 -11.91 -4.10
N PRO A 318 -6.82 -12.05 -4.31
CA PRO A 318 -6.26 -12.19 -5.65
C PRO A 318 -6.87 -13.38 -6.40
N ASP A 319 -7.27 -13.16 -7.66
CA ASP A 319 -7.68 -14.23 -8.57
C ASP A 319 -6.48 -15.13 -8.85
N GLY A 320 -6.50 -16.36 -8.29
CA GLY A 320 -5.31 -17.21 -8.27
C GLY A 320 -5.28 -18.32 -7.21
N ALA A 321 -6.27 -18.39 -6.32
CA ALA A 321 -6.64 -19.71 -5.78
C ALA A 321 -7.20 -20.50 -6.97
N CYS A 322 -6.38 -21.37 -7.56
CA CYS A 322 -6.72 -22.12 -8.78
C CYS A 322 -8.16 -22.65 -8.69
N PRO A 323 -9.03 -22.45 -9.72
CA PRO A 323 -10.31 -23.15 -9.73
C PRO A 323 -10.03 -24.66 -9.62
N ALA A 324 -10.84 -25.35 -8.82
CA ALA A 324 -10.75 -26.80 -8.68
C ALA A 324 -10.73 -27.44 -10.09
N PRO A 325 -9.89 -28.47 -10.33
CA PRO A 325 -9.82 -29.09 -11.66
C PRO A 325 -11.19 -29.64 -12.04
N ASP A 326 -11.64 -29.30 -13.24
CA ASP A 326 -12.72 -30.03 -13.88
C ASP A 326 -12.26 -31.46 -14.21
N ALA A 327 -13.21 -32.39 -14.23
CA ALA A 327 -12.95 -33.83 -14.34
C ALA A 327 -12.25 -34.27 -15.65
N ALA A 328 -11.84 -33.34 -16.52
CA ALA A 328 -11.29 -33.58 -17.85
C ALA A 328 -9.81 -33.17 -18.04
N GLY A 329 -9.16 -32.50 -17.08
CA GLY A 329 -7.70 -32.31 -17.09
C GLY A 329 -7.11 -31.50 -18.25
N THR A 330 -7.91 -30.68 -18.94
CA THR A 330 -7.45 -29.80 -20.02
C THR A 330 -7.11 -28.41 -19.49
N ARG A 331 -5.81 -28.06 -19.46
CA ARG A 331 -5.33 -26.68 -19.25
C ARG A 331 -5.65 -25.85 -20.49
N SER A 332 -6.54 -24.88 -20.37
CA SER A 332 -6.59 -23.73 -21.27
C SER A 332 -5.45 -22.77 -20.94
N ASP A 333 -4.81 -22.20 -21.96
CA ASP A 333 -3.79 -21.15 -21.83
C ASP A 333 -4.26 -20.01 -20.89
N PRO A 334 -3.42 -19.47 -20.00
CA PRO A 334 -3.81 -18.37 -19.15
C PRO A 334 -3.61 -17.04 -19.90
N GLU A 335 -4.57 -16.67 -20.74
CA GLU A 335 -5.06 -15.29 -20.71
C GLU A 335 -6.01 -15.20 -19.50
N VAL A 336 -5.47 -15.20 -18.28
CA VAL A 336 -6.27 -14.86 -17.09
C VAL A 336 -6.24 -13.34 -16.99
N PRO A 337 -7.39 -12.65 -17.10
CA PRO A 337 -7.47 -11.22 -16.88
C PRO A 337 -7.03 -10.87 -15.47
N ASP A 338 -6.41 -9.70 -15.37
CA ASP A 338 -6.10 -8.95 -14.17
C ASP A 338 -7.11 -9.15 -13.04
N GLY A 339 -6.59 -9.41 -11.83
CA GLY A 339 -7.40 -9.69 -10.65
C GLY A 339 -8.46 -8.62 -10.37
N ALA A 340 -9.53 -9.01 -9.67
CA ALA A 340 -10.65 -8.15 -9.32
C ALA A 340 -10.21 -6.73 -8.89
N PRO A 341 -10.92 -5.66 -9.33
CA PRO A 341 -10.58 -4.30 -8.98
C PRO A 341 -10.72 -4.08 -7.46
N ALA A 342 -9.80 -3.30 -6.89
CA ALA A 342 -9.98 -2.84 -5.52
C ALA A 342 -11.04 -1.73 -5.46
N LEU A 343 -11.58 -1.48 -4.27
CA LEU A 343 -12.52 -0.39 -4.02
C LEU A 343 -11.87 0.66 -3.14
N ALA A 344 -11.71 1.88 -3.65
CA ALA A 344 -11.30 3.04 -2.87
C ALA A 344 -12.54 3.76 -2.31
N VAL A 345 -12.60 3.87 -0.99
CA VAL A 345 -13.63 4.59 -0.24
C VAL A 345 -13.04 5.93 0.18
N VAL A 346 -13.49 7.01 -0.46
CA VAL A 346 -13.02 8.36 -0.17
C VAL A 346 -14.13 9.11 0.54
N LEU A 347 -13.88 9.56 1.77
CA LEU A 347 -14.87 10.27 2.56
C LEU A 347 -14.27 11.53 3.16
N ASN A 348 -15.11 12.56 3.33
CA ASN A 348 -14.75 13.74 4.09
C ASN A 348 -15.14 13.52 5.55
N PRO A 349 -14.18 13.41 6.49
CA PRO A 349 -14.48 13.26 7.91
C PRO A 349 -15.04 14.55 8.55
N ASP A 350 -14.79 15.73 7.99
CA ASP A 350 -15.25 17.02 8.51
C ASP A 350 -16.72 17.28 8.11
N PRO A 351 -17.64 17.50 9.08
CA PRO A 351 -19.04 17.78 8.79
C PRO A 351 -19.32 19.25 8.42
N ALA A 352 -18.33 20.14 8.49
CA ALA A 352 -18.50 21.58 8.29
C ALA A 352 -17.71 22.15 7.10
N ALA A 353 -16.56 21.59 6.75
CA ALA A 353 -15.69 22.10 5.70
C ALA A 353 -15.44 21.09 4.56
N PRO A 354 -15.31 21.55 3.30
CA PRO A 354 -14.90 20.67 2.20
C PRO A 354 -13.43 20.25 2.36
N GLY A 355 -13.10 19.06 1.85
CA GLY A 355 -11.73 18.52 1.83
C GLY A 355 -11.25 18.28 0.40
N THR A 356 -9.95 18.45 0.15
CA THR A 356 -9.34 18.16 -1.16
C THR A 356 -8.06 17.35 -1.00
N LEU A 357 -7.90 16.27 -1.77
CA LEU A 357 -6.72 15.42 -1.78
C LEU A 357 -6.31 15.08 -3.22
N GLY A 358 -5.01 15.10 -3.53
CA GLY A 358 -4.50 14.66 -4.85
C GLY A 358 -4.74 13.17 -5.09
N ALA A 359 -5.20 12.80 -6.29
CA ALA A 359 -5.47 11.41 -6.65
C ALA A 359 -4.20 10.54 -6.67
N ASP A 360 -3.04 11.14 -6.95
CA ASP A 360 -1.72 10.49 -6.84
C ASP A 360 -1.43 9.94 -5.45
N ARG A 361 -1.91 10.60 -4.39
CA ARG A 361 -1.73 10.10 -3.01
C ARG A 361 -2.54 8.84 -2.73
N VAL A 362 -3.62 8.61 -3.49
CA VAL A 362 -4.42 7.39 -3.43
C VAL A 362 -3.77 6.31 -4.30
N LEU A 363 -3.49 6.64 -5.56
CA LEU A 363 -2.96 5.71 -6.56
C LEU A 363 -1.60 5.12 -6.17
N SER A 364 -0.68 5.95 -5.67
CA SER A 364 0.67 5.50 -5.27
C SER A 364 0.71 4.69 -3.97
N ALA A 365 -0.35 4.74 -3.15
CA ALA A 365 -0.47 4.02 -1.89
C ALA A 365 -1.14 2.64 -2.04
N LEU A 366 -1.62 2.30 -3.24
CA LEU A 366 -2.29 1.02 -3.49
C LEU A 366 -1.28 -0.13 -3.63
N PRO A 367 -1.51 -1.28 -2.97
CA PRO A 367 -0.63 -2.45 -3.09
C PRO A 367 -0.56 -3.01 -4.51
N HIS A 368 -1.70 -3.04 -5.22
CA HIS A 368 -1.77 -3.34 -6.63
C HIS A 368 -1.63 -2.03 -7.42
N ALA A 369 -0.74 -2.01 -8.41
CA ALA A 369 -0.49 -0.82 -9.20
C ALA A 369 -1.74 -0.44 -10.01
N SER A 370 -2.15 0.83 -9.91
CA SER A 370 -3.25 1.41 -10.68
C SER A 370 -2.87 2.79 -11.21
N ALA A 371 -3.31 3.11 -12.42
CA ALA A 371 -3.02 4.37 -13.09
C ALA A 371 -4.11 5.42 -12.88
N HIS A 372 -5.31 5.00 -12.45
CA HIS A 372 -6.48 5.85 -12.39
C HIS A 372 -7.58 5.28 -11.50
N LEU A 373 -8.48 6.16 -11.08
CA LEU A 373 -9.72 5.81 -10.36
C LEU A 373 -10.92 5.95 -11.30
N GLU A 374 -11.88 5.05 -11.18
CA GLU A 374 -13.16 5.09 -11.91
C GLU A 374 -14.31 5.16 -10.92
N SER A 375 -15.30 6.03 -11.14
CA SER A 375 -16.47 6.11 -10.25
C SER A 375 -17.20 4.76 -10.19
N SER A 376 -17.46 4.23 -8.98
CA SER A 376 -18.14 2.95 -8.81
C SER A 376 -19.61 3.04 -9.26
N LEU A 377 -20.02 2.13 -10.14
CA LEU A 377 -21.37 2.13 -10.69
C LEU A 377 -22.40 1.82 -9.60
N GLY A 378 -23.42 2.68 -9.48
CA GLY A 378 -24.46 2.56 -8.43
C GLY A 378 -23.98 2.93 -7.01
N GLY A 379 -22.70 3.27 -6.84
CA GLY A 379 -22.17 3.84 -5.61
C GLY A 379 -22.41 5.36 -5.53
N PRO A 380 -22.17 5.98 -4.36
CA PRO A 380 -22.38 7.40 -4.15
C PRO A 380 -21.49 8.21 -5.10
N GLY A 381 -22.13 9.04 -5.93
CA GLY A 381 -21.49 9.86 -6.97
C GLY A 381 -21.37 9.22 -8.36
N GLY A 382 -21.55 7.90 -8.48
CA GLY A 382 -21.35 7.18 -9.73
C GLY A 382 -22.31 7.56 -10.87
N THR A 383 -23.50 8.06 -10.53
CA THR A 383 -24.50 8.54 -11.51
C THR A 383 -24.28 9.98 -11.95
N VAL A 384 -23.65 10.82 -11.12
CA VAL A 384 -23.37 12.24 -11.40
C VAL A 384 -22.07 12.37 -12.18
N ASP A 385 -21.05 11.60 -11.79
CA ASP A 385 -19.70 11.62 -12.35
C ASP A 385 -19.47 10.42 -13.29
N ALA A 386 -20.54 9.95 -13.95
CA ALA A 386 -20.47 8.81 -14.85
C ALA A 386 -19.46 9.07 -15.98
N ASN A 387 -18.45 8.21 -16.10
CA ASN A 387 -17.27 8.32 -16.98
C ASN A 387 -16.14 9.27 -16.53
N HIS A 388 -16.14 9.72 -15.27
CA HIS A 388 -15.02 10.51 -14.75
C HIS A 388 -13.86 9.60 -14.33
N ARG A 389 -12.83 9.54 -15.17
CA ARG A 389 -11.56 8.88 -14.87
C ARG A 389 -10.62 9.89 -14.23
N LEU A 390 -10.14 9.61 -13.03
CA LEU A 390 -9.17 10.44 -12.32
C LEU A 390 -7.78 9.84 -12.45
N ASP A 391 -6.85 10.53 -13.11
CA ASP A 391 -5.44 10.15 -13.16
C ASP A 391 -4.66 10.77 -11.98
N ALA A 392 -3.35 10.51 -11.92
CA ALA A 392 -2.46 11.01 -10.88
C ALA A 392 -2.34 12.54 -10.83
N LEU A 393 -2.70 13.28 -11.89
CA LEU A 393 -2.65 14.75 -11.89
C LEU A 393 -3.92 15.37 -11.29
N ALA A 394 -5.02 14.61 -11.23
CA ALA A 394 -6.30 15.09 -10.72
C ALA A 394 -6.31 15.29 -9.19
N SER A 395 -7.32 16.03 -8.74
CA SER A 395 -7.63 16.25 -7.32
C SER A 395 -9.05 15.79 -7.03
N ILE A 396 -9.25 15.17 -5.87
CA ILE A 396 -10.56 14.76 -5.36
C ILE A 396 -11.01 15.80 -4.35
N THR A 397 -12.15 16.44 -4.60
CA THR A 397 -12.76 17.42 -3.69
C THR A 397 -14.12 16.93 -3.25
N LEU A 398 -14.34 16.81 -1.94
CA LEU A 398 -15.61 16.39 -1.36
C LEU A 398 -16.22 17.51 -0.50
N ALA A 399 -17.54 17.65 -0.59
CA ALA A 399 -18.32 18.51 0.30
C ALA A 399 -18.24 18.01 1.76
N PRO A 400 -18.62 18.83 2.76
CA PRO A 400 -18.67 18.40 4.15
C PRO A 400 -19.49 17.13 4.33
N ALA A 401 -18.97 16.17 5.11
CA ALA A 401 -19.56 14.84 5.33
C ALA A 401 -19.92 14.03 4.07
N ASP A 402 -19.40 14.36 2.88
CA ASP A 402 -19.66 13.56 1.68
C ASP A 402 -18.77 12.31 1.58
N ILE A 403 -19.18 11.36 0.73
CA ILE A 403 -18.50 10.10 0.43
C ILE A 403 -18.60 9.80 -1.06
N ARG A 404 -17.52 9.24 -1.61
CA ARG A 404 -17.42 8.74 -2.99
C ARG A 404 -16.75 7.36 -2.99
N LEU A 405 -17.23 6.48 -3.86
CA LEU A 405 -16.64 5.18 -4.09
C LEU A 405 -16.02 5.13 -5.48
N TYR A 406 -14.78 4.66 -5.56
CA TYR A 406 -14.08 4.46 -6.81
C TYR A 406 -13.63 3.01 -6.96
N GLU A 407 -13.89 2.44 -8.12
CA GLU A 407 -13.23 1.23 -8.59
C GLU A 407 -11.79 1.56 -9.00
N VAL A 408 -10.89 0.66 -8.64
CA VAL A 408 -9.45 0.79 -8.84
C VAL A 408 -9.02 -0.37 -9.73
N PRO A 409 -9.13 -0.21 -11.07
CA PRO A 409 -8.66 -1.23 -11.97
C PRO A 409 -7.13 -1.34 -11.88
N PRO A 410 -6.58 -2.57 -11.82
CA PRO A 410 -5.14 -2.77 -11.90
C PRO A 410 -4.61 -2.33 -13.28
N VAL A 411 -3.34 -1.93 -13.32
CA VAL A 411 -2.64 -1.69 -14.59
C VAL A 411 -2.40 -3.02 -15.30
N PRO A 412 -2.82 -3.17 -16.58
CA PRO A 412 -2.52 -4.36 -17.34
C PRO A 412 -1.02 -4.57 -17.48
N LEU A 413 -0.57 -5.81 -17.26
CA LEU A 413 0.80 -6.23 -17.55
C LEU A 413 1.01 -6.30 -19.07
N THR A 414 1.14 -5.14 -19.71
CA THR A 414 1.45 -5.06 -21.14
C THR A 414 2.92 -5.41 -21.35
N ARG A 415 3.17 -6.45 -22.15
CA ARG A 415 4.53 -6.79 -22.62
C ARG A 415 4.98 -5.69 -23.57
N PRO A 416 6.00 -4.88 -23.25
CA PRO A 416 6.53 -3.92 -24.21
C PRO A 416 7.06 -4.69 -25.42
N GLY A 417 6.67 -4.28 -26.62
CA GLY A 417 7.33 -4.77 -27.83
C GLY A 417 8.82 -4.45 -27.78
N MET A 418 9.69 -5.38 -28.22
CA MET A 418 11.11 -5.07 -28.38
C MET A 418 11.25 -3.84 -29.30
N PRO A 419 11.99 -2.80 -28.89
CA PRO A 419 12.25 -1.68 -29.78
C PRO A 419 13.03 -2.18 -31.00
N ALA A 420 12.53 -1.83 -32.19
CA ALA A 420 13.26 -2.05 -33.44
C ALA A 420 14.53 -1.19 -33.44
N ALA A 421 15.65 -1.79 -33.85
CA ALA A 421 16.91 -1.08 -34.01
C ALA A 421 16.82 -0.16 -35.24
N ASP A 422 16.50 1.13 -35.02
CA ASP A 422 16.58 2.13 -36.09
C ASP A 422 18.03 2.58 -36.28
N ALA A 423 18.64 2.00 -37.31
CA ALA A 423 19.80 2.57 -37.99
C ALA A 423 19.30 3.54 -39.08
N ARG A 424 19.69 4.81 -38.99
CA ARG A 424 20.15 5.65 -40.13
C ARG A 424 20.49 7.06 -39.66
N ALA A 425 21.78 7.39 -39.77
CA ALA A 425 22.23 8.77 -39.84
C ALA A 425 21.81 9.39 -41.18
N PRO A 426 21.25 10.60 -41.23
CA PRO A 426 21.14 11.33 -42.47
C PRO A 426 22.50 11.95 -42.81
N HIS A 427 23.13 11.43 -43.87
CA HIS A 427 24.13 12.16 -44.62
C HIS A 427 23.44 13.20 -45.49
N GLY A 428 23.89 14.45 -45.39
CA GLY A 428 23.62 15.45 -46.41
C GLY A 428 23.93 16.84 -45.92
N HIS A 429 25.16 17.33 -46.15
CA HIS A 429 25.45 18.75 -46.40
C HIS A 429 26.84 18.88 -47.06
N GLU A 430 27.00 18.30 -48.26
CA GLU A 430 28.08 18.69 -49.17
C GLU A 430 27.50 19.60 -50.27
N THR A 431 27.34 20.90 -49.99
CA THR A 431 27.30 21.96 -51.05
C THR A 431 27.36 23.41 -50.54
N LEU A 432 27.89 23.68 -49.33
CA LEU A 432 28.09 25.06 -48.82
C LEU A 432 29.50 25.33 -48.28
N ALA A 433 30.39 24.32 -48.26
CA ALA A 433 31.74 24.44 -47.71
C ALA A 433 32.70 25.32 -48.54
N ALA A 434 32.34 25.70 -49.76
CA ALA A 434 33.20 26.46 -50.67
C ALA A 434 33.17 27.99 -50.48
N THR A 435 32.28 28.54 -49.65
CA THR A 435 32.07 30.00 -49.50
C THR A 435 32.52 30.57 -48.15
N GLY A 436 32.99 29.76 -47.20
CA GLY A 436 33.34 30.21 -45.84
C GLY A 436 32.13 30.59 -44.96
N LEU A 437 30.90 30.51 -45.48
CA LEU A 437 29.65 30.82 -44.77
C LEU A 437 29.03 29.61 -44.05
N GLY A 438 29.55 28.39 -44.26
CA GLY A 438 29.00 27.18 -43.65
C GLY A 438 28.96 27.20 -42.13
N SER A 439 29.97 27.81 -41.48
CA SER A 439 29.98 27.99 -40.02
C SER A 439 28.96 29.02 -39.54
N VAL A 440 28.67 30.04 -40.35
CA VAL A 440 27.66 31.08 -40.03
C VAL A 440 26.25 30.53 -40.21
N VAL A 441 25.99 29.77 -41.29
CA VAL A 441 24.70 29.09 -41.49
C VAL A 441 24.45 28.08 -40.37
N ALA A 442 25.46 27.27 -40.01
CA ALA A 442 25.35 26.36 -38.87
C ALA A 442 25.07 27.10 -37.55
N ALA A 443 25.63 28.30 -37.34
CA ALA A 443 25.32 29.14 -36.18
C ALA A 443 23.91 29.75 -36.23
N MET A 444 23.39 30.06 -37.41
CA MET A 444 22.01 30.55 -37.60
C MET A 444 20.96 29.44 -37.45
N GLU A 445 21.32 28.20 -37.74
CA GLU A 445 20.47 27.01 -37.58
C GLU A 445 20.58 26.39 -36.17
N ALA A 446 21.50 26.88 -35.33
CA ALA A 446 21.67 26.41 -33.96
C ALA A 446 20.41 26.68 -33.11
N PRO A 447 20.09 25.80 -32.14
CA PRO A 447 18.99 26.03 -31.20
C PRO A 447 19.15 27.39 -30.51
N ARG A 448 18.09 28.21 -30.56
CA ARG A 448 18.11 29.57 -30.00
C ARG A 448 17.72 29.62 -28.52
N ILE A 449 16.97 28.62 -28.06
CA ILE A 449 16.50 28.52 -26.68
C ILE A 449 17.39 27.52 -25.94
N ALA A 450 17.99 27.97 -24.84
CA ALA A 450 18.75 27.12 -23.95
C ALA A 450 17.78 26.31 -23.06
N ILE A 451 18.01 25.01 -22.97
CA ILE A 451 17.29 24.09 -22.08
C ILE A 451 18.32 23.27 -21.32
N GLU A 452 18.54 23.65 -20.08
CA GLU A 452 19.59 23.10 -19.21
C GLU A 452 18.99 22.54 -17.91
N HIS A 453 19.81 21.79 -17.16
CA HIS A 453 19.46 21.28 -15.83
C HIS A 453 18.08 20.61 -15.71
N VAL A 454 17.74 19.76 -16.70
CA VAL A 454 16.49 18.98 -16.70
C VAL A 454 16.52 17.95 -15.57
N GLU A 455 15.53 18.03 -14.67
CA GLU A 455 15.36 17.17 -13.51
C GLU A 455 13.94 16.59 -13.46
N PRO A 456 13.75 15.39 -12.89
CA PRO A 456 14.75 14.55 -12.21
C PRO A 456 15.64 13.79 -13.18
N ALA A 457 16.94 13.69 -12.89
CA ALA A 457 17.90 12.98 -13.74
C ALA A 457 18.91 12.17 -12.91
N CYS A 458 19.30 11.00 -13.42
CA CYS A 458 20.41 10.22 -12.88
C CYS A 458 21.53 10.10 -13.92
N ASN A 459 22.70 10.69 -13.62
CA ASN A 459 23.83 10.74 -14.55
C ASN A 459 23.41 11.28 -15.93
N GLU A 460 22.76 12.46 -15.94
CA GLU A 460 22.34 13.15 -17.17
C GLU A 460 21.49 12.25 -18.11
N GLY A 461 20.60 11.43 -17.52
CA GLY A 461 19.70 10.56 -18.26
C GLY A 461 20.26 9.19 -18.63
N ARG A 462 21.50 8.85 -18.23
CA ARG A 462 22.04 7.50 -18.51
C ARG A 462 21.31 6.39 -17.75
N PHE A 463 20.78 6.69 -16.55
CA PHE A 463 20.04 5.74 -15.73
C PHE A 463 18.67 6.28 -15.35
N ALA A 464 17.73 5.37 -15.13
CA ALA A 464 16.38 5.73 -14.73
C ALA A 464 16.34 6.20 -13.27
N VAL A 465 15.60 7.28 -13.02
CA VAL A 465 15.12 7.57 -11.66
C VAL A 465 13.95 6.63 -11.33
N ARG A 466 13.65 6.45 -10.04
CA ARG A 466 12.73 5.43 -9.55
C ARG A 466 11.49 6.04 -8.90
N ARG A 467 10.33 5.60 -9.32
CA ARG A 467 9.01 6.04 -8.84
C ARG A 467 8.07 4.85 -8.71
N VAL A 468 6.85 5.08 -8.25
CA VAL A 468 5.79 4.06 -8.20
C VAL A 468 4.68 4.47 -9.16
N VAL A 469 4.00 3.49 -9.77
CA VAL A 469 2.83 3.73 -10.63
C VAL A 469 1.76 4.52 -9.86
N GLY A 470 1.05 5.42 -10.54
CA GLY A 470 0.06 6.28 -9.91
C GLY A 470 0.64 7.55 -9.29
N GLU A 471 1.97 7.74 -9.31
CA GLU A 471 2.59 9.01 -8.94
C GLU A 471 2.58 10.01 -10.11
N ARG A 472 2.58 11.30 -9.75
CA ARG A 472 2.96 12.38 -10.65
C ARG A 472 4.49 12.58 -10.61
N VAL A 473 5.10 12.81 -11.76
CA VAL A 473 6.51 13.20 -11.88
C VAL A 473 6.57 14.69 -12.17
N THR A 474 7.05 15.46 -11.19
CA THR A 474 7.38 16.87 -11.39
C THR A 474 8.69 16.96 -12.17
N VAL A 475 8.65 17.63 -13.32
CA VAL A 475 9.80 17.90 -14.18
C VAL A 475 10.13 19.37 -14.10
N SER A 476 11.41 19.68 -13.96
CA SER A 476 11.87 21.07 -13.95
C SER A 476 13.11 21.23 -14.80
N ALA A 477 13.29 22.43 -15.37
CA ALA A 477 14.40 22.77 -16.26
C ALA A 477 14.67 24.27 -16.22
N ASP A 478 15.90 24.66 -16.54
CA ASP A 478 16.27 26.05 -16.72
C ASP A 478 16.11 26.38 -18.21
N ILE A 479 15.26 27.35 -18.53
CA ILE A 479 14.84 27.67 -19.91
C ILE A 479 14.88 29.18 -20.15
N TRP A 480 15.75 29.61 -21.06
CA TRP A 480 15.89 31.02 -21.44
C TRP A 480 16.34 31.19 -22.90
N MET A 481 16.22 32.43 -23.41
CA MET A 481 16.72 32.83 -24.73
C MET A 481 17.27 34.26 -24.70
N ASP A 482 17.93 34.69 -25.76
CA ASP A 482 18.31 36.10 -25.94
C ASP A 482 17.07 37.01 -26.10
N GLY A 483 17.16 38.25 -25.62
CA GLY A 483 16.08 39.24 -25.74
C GLY A 483 15.11 39.25 -24.56
N HIS A 484 13.88 39.71 -24.81
CA HIS A 484 12.85 39.95 -23.76
C HIS A 484 11.51 39.29 -24.12
N ASP A 485 11.49 38.48 -25.19
CA ASP A 485 10.30 37.79 -25.68
C ASP A 485 9.86 36.73 -24.67
N LYS A 486 8.55 36.46 -24.62
CA LYS A 486 7.98 35.39 -23.80
C LYS A 486 8.26 34.02 -24.41
N LEU A 487 8.53 33.07 -23.53
CA LEU A 487 8.72 31.66 -23.87
C LEU A 487 7.50 30.86 -23.44
N ALA A 488 7.31 29.72 -24.09
CA ALA A 488 6.46 28.65 -23.62
C ALA A 488 7.24 27.34 -23.63
N ALA A 489 6.93 26.45 -22.69
CA ALA A 489 7.61 25.18 -22.54
C ALA A 489 6.62 24.05 -22.23
N MET A 490 7.01 22.84 -22.55
CA MET A 490 6.26 21.63 -22.23
C MET A 490 7.18 20.45 -21.91
N VAL A 491 6.66 19.55 -21.08
CA VAL A 491 7.18 18.21 -20.91
C VAL A 491 6.56 17.32 -21.98
N LEU A 492 7.41 16.64 -22.73
CA LEU A 492 7.02 15.54 -23.61
C LEU A 492 7.27 14.25 -22.84
N TRP A 493 6.30 13.34 -22.78
CA TRP A 493 6.49 12.05 -22.11
C TRP A 493 5.83 10.89 -22.88
N ARG A 494 6.27 9.66 -22.63
CA ARG A 494 5.67 8.45 -23.20
C ARG A 494 5.78 7.26 -22.24
N ALA A 495 4.75 6.41 -22.26
CA ALA A 495 4.68 5.21 -21.46
C ALA A 495 5.51 4.05 -22.09
N PRO A 496 5.79 2.97 -21.33
CA PRO A 496 6.48 1.79 -21.86
C PRO A 496 5.80 1.26 -23.13
N GLY A 497 6.58 1.07 -24.20
CA GLY A 497 6.09 0.55 -25.48
C GLY A 497 5.41 1.57 -26.40
N GLU A 498 5.17 2.81 -25.96
CA GLU A 498 4.62 3.86 -26.80
C GLU A 498 5.71 4.51 -27.68
N THR A 499 5.36 4.81 -28.93
CA THR A 499 6.24 5.56 -29.85
C THR A 499 5.91 7.05 -29.89
N GLY A 500 4.66 7.42 -29.67
CA GLY A 500 4.17 8.81 -29.67
C GLY A 500 4.45 9.53 -28.36
N TRP A 501 4.63 10.85 -28.43
CA TRP A 501 4.81 11.71 -27.25
C TRP A 501 3.47 12.31 -26.82
N HIS A 502 3.13 12.14 -25.55
CA HIS A 502 2.16 12.97 -24.84
C HIS A 502 2.80 14.31 -24.46
N GLN A 503 1.98 15.33 -24.23
CA GLN A 503 2.45 16.70 -23.97
C GLN A 503 1.76 17.24 -22.71
N ALA A 504 2.53 17.88 -21.83
CA ALA A 504 2.03 18.59 -20.66
C ALA A 504 2.72 19.95 -20.53
N PRO A 505 1.99 21.08 -20.35
CA PRO A 505 2.60 22.40 -20.28
C PRO A 505 3.52 22.55 -19.07
N MET A 506 4.54 23.39 -19.19
CA MET A 506 5.36 23.87 -18.08
C MET A 506 5.04 25.33 -17.80
N GLN A 507 5.18 25.72 -16.54
CA GLN A 507 4.98 27.08 -16.06
C GLN A 507 6.30 27.66 -15.54
N PRO A 508 6.54 28.97 -15.72
CA PRO A 508 7.69 29.64 -15.12
C PRO A 508 7.49 29.75 -13.60
N VAL A 509 8.54 29.47 -12.83
CA VAL A 509 8.57 29.56 -11.37
C VAL A 509 9.27 30.85 -10.95
N ILE A 510 10.60 30.89 -11.04
CA ILE A 510 11.43 32.08 -10.79
C ILE A 510 12.82 31.85 -11.40
N ASN A 511 13.51 32.92 -11.82
CA ASN A 511 14.89 32.88 -12.31
C ASN A 511 15.08 31.84 -13.42
N ASP A 512 14.28 31.95 -14.47
CA ASP A 512 14.27 31.07 -15.65
C ASP A 512 14.06 29.58 -15.35
N ARG A 513 13.64 29.23 -14.13
CA ARG A 513 13.24 27.88 -13.75
C ARG A 513 11.80 27.64 -14.18
N TRP A 514 11.57 26.54 -14.89
CA TRP A 514 10.26 26.08 -15.32
C TRP A 514 9.89 24.76 -14.68
N GLU A 515 8.61 24.53 -14.46
CA GLU A 515 8.08 23.30 -13.87
C GLU A 515 6.84 22.80 -14.62
N GLY A 516 6.78 21.50 -14.91
CA GLY A 516 5.61 20.80 -15.41
C GLY A 516 5.47 19.44 -14.75
N SER A 517 4.44 18.67 -15.11
CA SER A 517 4.24 17.34 -14.52
C SER A 517 3.54 16.37 -15.47
N PHE A 518 3.79 15.08 -15.29
CA PHE A 518 3.09 14.00 -16.00
C PHE A 518 2.79 12.80 -15.09
N PRO A 519 1.75 12.00 -15.37
CA PRO A 519 1.40 10.82 -14.56
C PRO A 519 2.20 9.57 -14.99
N LEU A 520 2.50 8.68 -14.03
CA LEU A 520 3.03 7.35 -14.31
C LEU A 520 1.89 6.34 -14.43
N VAL A 521 1.63 5.88 -15.66
CA VAL A 521 0.40 5.17 -16.03
C VAL A 521 0.58 3.67 -16.24
N ALA A 522 1.81 3.16 -16.19
CA ALA A 522 2.10 1.74 -16.40
C ALA A 522 3.31 1.25 -15.59
N LEU A 523 3.45 -0.07 -15.39
CA LEU A 523 4.69 -0.61 -14.84
C LEU A 523 5.81 -0.56 -15.88
N GLY A 524 7.01 -0.19 -15.46
CA GLY A 524 8.20 -0.18 -16.32
C GLY A 524 8.73 1.21 -16.69
N ARG A 525 9.55 1.25 -17.74
CA ARG A 525 10.29 2.45 -18.16
C ARG A 525 9.44 3.42 -18.97
N HIS A 526 9.16 4.58 -18.39
CA HIS A 526 8.70 5.78 -19.07
C HIS A 526 9.90 6.62 -19.50
N GLU A 527 9.64 7.53 -20.43
CA GLU A 527 10.64 8.50 -20.87
C GLU A 527 10.02 9.89 -20.95
N PHE A 528 10.81 10.92 -20.65
CA PHE A 528 10.41 12.31 -20.81
C PHE A 528 11.53 13.19 -21.38
N THR A 529 11.17 14.33 -21.96
CA THR A 529 12.09 15.41 -22.35
C THR A 529 11.36 16.76 -22.28
N VAL A 530 12.09 17.85 -22.41
CA VAL A 530 11.54 19.22 -22.39
C VAL A 530 11.68 19.84 -23.77
N GLU A 531 10.62 20.51 -24.23
CA GLU A 531 10.63 21.32 -25.44
C GLU A 531 10.13 22.73 -25.12
N ALA A 532 10.84 23.74 -25.63
CA ALA A 532 10.49 25.14 -25.45
C ALA A 532 10.53 25.87 -26.79
N TRP A 533 9.70 26.89 -26.93
CA TRP A 533 9.60 27.73 -28.12
C TRP A 533 9.30 29.17 -27.75
N ARG A 534 9.53 30.07 -28.71
CA ARG A 534 9.20 31.47 -28.54
C ARG A 534 7.70 31.68 -28.75
N ASP A 535 7.02 32.19 -27.74
CA ASP A 535 5.61 32.53 -27.81
C ASP A 535 5.45 33.99 -28.26
N THR A 536 5.31 34.17 -29.58
CA THR A 536 5.19 35.51 -30.18
C THR A 536 3.86 36.18 -29.82
N PHE A 537 2.80 35.41 -29.58
CA PHE A 537 1.49 35.96 -29.22
C PHE A 537 1.45 36.39 -27.75
N ALA A 538 1.99 35.59 -26.83
CA ALA A 538 2.15 35.97 -25.43
C ALA A 538 3.08 37.17 -25.25
N SER A 539 4.13 37.29 -26.07
CA SER A 539 5.01 38.47 -26.11
C SER A 539 4.23 39.73 -26.48
N TRP A 540 3.40 39.65 -27.53
CA TRP A 540 2.53 40.73 -27.95
C TRP A 540 1.48 41.09 -26.89
N LEU A 541 0.87 40.10 -26.23
CA LEU A 541 -0.10 40.32 -25.14
C LEU A 541 0.51 41.09 -23.95
N ASP A 542 1.74 40.75 -23.54
CA ASP A 542 2.47 41.45 -22.48
C ASP A 542 2.78 42.91 -22.88
N GLU A 543 3.22 43.12 -24.13
CA GLU A 543 3.54 44.44 -24.66
C GLU A 543 2.31 45.36 -24.75
N ILE A 544 1.23 44.89 -25.39
CA ILE A 544 0.00 45.68 -25.52
C ILE A 544 -0.63 45.95 -24.16
N GLY A 545 -0.54 45.00 -23.22
CA GLY A 545 -0.99 45.16 -21.84
C GLY A 545 -0.26 46.30 -21.12
N LYS A 546 1.08 46.33 -21.19
CA LYS A 546 1.91 47.39 -20.60
C LYS A 546 1.65 48.75 -21.24
N LYS A 547 1.57 48.83 -22.58
CA LYS A 547 1.31 50.07 -23.31
C LYS A 547 -0.07 50.64 -22.98
N ARG A 548 -1.09 49.79 -22.82
CA ARG A 548 -2.43 50.19 -22.36
C ARG A 548 -2.43 50.73 -20.95
N ALA A 549 -1.76 50.04 -20.02
CA ALA A 549 -1.64 50.50 -18.63
C ALA A 549 -0.95 51.88 -18.53
N ALA A 550 -0.03 52.15 -19.46
CA ALA A 550 0.65 53.45 -19.60
C ALA A 550 -0.16 54.52 -20.37
N GLY A 551 -1.37 54.20 -20.86
CA GLY A 551 -2.23 55.14 -21.59
C GLY A 551 -1.73 55.50 -23.00
N LEU A 552 -0.89 54.66 -23.61
CA LEU A 552 -0.36 54.90 -24.96
C LEU A 552 -1.38 54.52 -26.04
N ASN A 553 -1.24 55.13 -27.23
CA ASN A 553 -2.02 54.74 -28.40
C ASN A 553 -1.52 53.38 -28.90
N VAL A 554 -2.42 52.39 -29.00
CA VAL A 554 -2.11 50.99 -29.35
C VAL A 554 -2.67 50.54 -30.70
N ALA A 555 -3.04 51.48 -31.58
CA ALA A 555 -3.63 51.15 -32.89
C ALA A 555 -2.70 50.30 -33.78
N LEU A 556 -1.38 50.52 -33.69
CA LEU A 556 -0.40 49.73 -34.45
C LEU A 556 -0.30 48.31 -33.90
N GLU A 557 -0.26 48.16 -32.58
CA GLU A 557 -0.17 46.88 -31.89
C GLU A 557 -1.42 46.04 -32.14
N ILE A 558 -2.61 46.65 -32.25
CA ILE A 558 -3.84 45.94 -32.63
C ILE A 558 -3.71 45.35 -34.05
N GLU A 559 -3.12 46.09 -34.99
CA GLU A 559 -2.86 45.60 -36.34
C GLU A 559 -1.80 44.49 -36.36
N GLU A 560 -0.74 44.61 -35.55
CA GLU A 560 0.25 43.54 -35.37
C GLU A 560 -0.38 42.26 -34.81
N GLY A 561 -1.22 42.37 -33.78
CA GLY A 561 -1.94 41.24 -33.21
C GLY A 561 -2.85 40.55 -34.22
N ALA A 562 -3.59 41.32 -35.02
CA ALA A 562 -4.42 40.76 -36.09
C ALA A 562 -3.61 40.01 -37.15
N ARG A 563 -2.40 40.50 -37.49
CA ARG A 563 -1.49 39.79 -38.39
C ARG A 563 -0.93 38.52 -37.78
N LEU A 564 -0.58 38.52 -36.49
CA LEU A 564 -0.11 37.31 -35.81
C LEU A 564 -1.17 36.18 -35.87
N VAL A 565 -2.44 36.51 -35.65
CA VAL A 565 -3.55 35.54 -35.76
C VAL A 565 -3.72 35.07 -37.22
N ALA A 566 -3.66 35.99 -38.19
CA ALA A 566 -3.75 35.63 -39.61
C ALA A 566 -2.55 34.76 -40.08
N ASP A 567 -1.34 35.06 -39.62
CA ASP A 567 -0.14 34.29 -39.95
C ASP A 567 -0.17 32.89 -39.32
N ALA A 568 -0.69 32.76 -38.09
CA ALA A 568 -0.87 31.47 -37.44
C ALA A 568 -1.78 30.53 -38.25
N LEU A 569 -2.82 31.06 -38.89
CA LEU A 569 -3.71 30.31 -39.80
C LEU A 569 -2.96 29.84 -41.08
N LEU A 570 -1.96 30.58 -41.54
CA LEU A 570 -1.24 30.30 -42.79
C LEU A 570 -0.01 29.39 -42.62
N GLN A 571 0.50 29.20 -41.41
CA GLN A 571 1.71 28.42 -41.12
C GLN A 571 1.62 26.90 -41.40
N PRO A 572 0.50 26.19 -41.14
CA PRO A 572 0.37 24.75 -41.41
C PRO A 572 0.61 24.37 -42.88
N ALA A 573 0.31 25.27 -43.81
CA ALA A 573 0.44 25.04 -45.25
C ALA A 573 1.88 25.24 -45.80
N ARG A 574 2.75 25.96 -45.07
CA ARG A 574 4.09 26.35 -45.57
C ARG A 574 5.20 25.35 -45.22
N ASN A 575 5.05 24.56 -44.16
CA ASN A 575 6.09 23.65 -43.65
C ASN A 575 5.83 22.14 -43.93
N GLY A 576 4.76 21.78 -44.64
CA GLY A 576 4.43 20.39 -44.95
C GLY A 576 5.18 19.82 -46.17
N LYS A 577 6.29 19.11 -45.97
CA LYS A 577 6.64 17.99 -46.88
C LYS A 577 5.61 16.88 -46.65
N GLN A 578 4.95 16.44 -47.72
CA GLN A 578 3.97 15.34 -47.72
C GLN A 578 4.54 14.09 -47.03
N GLY A 579 4.17 13.89 -45.76
CA GLY A 579 4.35 12.67 -45.00
C GLY A 579 2.96 12.10 -44.67
N ASN A 580 2.82 10.78 -44.79
CA ASN A 580 1.55 10.08 -44.96
C ASN A 580 0.59 10.20 -43.74
N GLY A 581 -0.52 10.92 -43.95
CA GLY A 581 -1.85 10.81 -43.35
C GLY A 581 -2.06 10.10 -42.01
N GLY A 582 -2.04 10.85 -40.91
CA GLY A 582 -2.92 10.63 -39.77
C GLY A 582 -3.85 11.83 -39.63
N LYS A 583 -5.16 11.68 -39.92
CA LYS A 583 -6.16 12.73 -39.73
C LYS A 583 -6.34 13.00 -38.23
N ASN A 584 -5.64 14.01 -37.71
CA ASN A 584 -5.86 14.47 -36.34
C ASN A 584 -7.04 15.45 -36.32
N THR A 585 -8.12 15.12 -35.61
CA THR A 585 -9.38 15.88 -35.60
C THR A 585 -9.27 17.26 -34.95
N ARG A 586 -8.30 17.47 -34.04
CA ARG A 586 -8.07 18.75 -33.35
C ARG A 586 -7.50 19.87 -34.23
N THR A 587 -6.70 19.54 -35.25
CA THR A 587 -6.12 20.55 -36.16
C THR A 587 -7.19 21.14 -37.07
N ALA A 588 -8.12 20.31 -37.55
CA ALA A 588 -9.24 20.77 -38.37
C ALA A 588 -10.16 21.74 -37.60
N THR A 589 -10.38 21.51 -36.29
CA THR A 589 -11.19 22.41 -35.45
C THR A 589 -10.47 23.72 -35.13
N ALA A 590 -9.16 23.69 -34.88
CA ALA A 590 -8.38 24.90 -34.63
C ALA A 590 -8.30 25.80 -35.87
N ASP A 591 -8.09 25.22 -37.05
CA ASP A 591 -8.07 25.96 -38.32
C ASP A 591 -9.44 26.61 -38.62
N THR A 592 -10.54 25.93 -38.27
CA THR A 592 -11.91 26.46 -38.43
C THR A 592 -12.15 27.65 -37.49
N GLU A 593 -11.69 27.55 -36.23
CA GLU A 593 -11.88 28.60 -35.22
C GLU A 593 -11.02 29.84 -35.49
N LEU A 594 -9.73 29.65 -35.85
CA LEU A 594 -8.87 30.76 -36.27
C LEU A 594 -9.40 31.45 -37.52
N SER A 595 -9.93 30.69 -38.49
CA SER A 595 -10.57 31.29 -39.67
C SER A 595 -11.74 32.19 -39.27
N ALA A 596 -12.60 31.76 -38.34
CA ALA A 596 -13.70 32.58 -37.85
C ALA A 596 -13.22 33.85 -37.13
N ILE A 597 -12.17 33.73 -36.29
CA ILE A 597 -11.56 34.89 -35.61
C ILE A 597 -10.98 35.87 -36.62
N VAL A 598 -10.29 35.39 -37.66
CA VAL A 598 -9.74 36.24 -38.73
C VAL A 598 -10.86 36.96 -39.49
N ASP A 599 -11.96 36.27 -39.82
CA ASP A 599 -13.12 36.88 -40.49
C ASP A 599 -13.79 37.96 -39.62
N GLU A 600 -13.90 37.74 -38.31
CA GLU A 600 -14.40 38.73 -37.34
C GLU A 600 -13.47 39.95 -37.26
N LEU A 601 -12.15 39.74 -37.24
CA LEU A 601 -11.16 40.82 -37.23
C LEU A 601 -11.18 41.65 -38.52
N ILE A 602 -11.40 41.01 -39.68
CA ILE A 602 -11.57 41.69 -40.97
C ILE A 602 -12.88 42.49 -40.97
N THR A 603 -13.96 41.92 -40.45
CA THR A 603 -15.27 42.59 -40.37
C THR A 603 -15.23 43.82 -39.46
N ALA A 604 -14.44 43.76 -38.38
CA ALA A 604 -14.23 44.87 -37.45
C ALA A 604 -13.18 45.90 -37.93
N ALA A 605 -12.74 45.84 -39.19
CA ALA A 605 -11.77 46.81 -39.72
C ALA A 605 -12.26 48.26 -39.58
N GLY A 606 -11.45 49.11 -38.95
CA GLY A 606 -11.78 50.50 -38.64
C GLY A 606 -12.44 50.72 -37.26
N ASP A 607 -12.74 49.65 -36.52
CA ASP A 607 -13.16 49.68 -35.12
C ASP A 607 -12.10 49.03 -34.23
N ASP A 608 -11.12 49.82 -33.80
CA ASP A 608 -10.00 49.35 -32.99
C ASP A 608 -10.45 48.80 -31.63
N ALA A 609 -11.54 49.33 -31.06
CA ALA A 609 -12.08 48.85 -29.79
C ALA A 609 -12.62 47.42 -29.94
N ARG A 610 -13.36 47.15 -31.01
CA ARG A 610 -13.91 45.81 -31.27
C ARG A 610 -12.83 44.80 -31.65
N ARG A 611 -11.87 45.18 -32.52
CA ARG A 611 -10.73 44.31 -32.87
C ARG A 611 -9.93 43.92 -31.64
N GLN A 612 -9.73 44.88 -30.74
CA GLN A 612 -9.03 44.67 -29.49
C GLN A 612 -9.76 43.72 -28.54
N GLU A 613 -11.08 43.85 -28.40
CA GLU A 613 -11.90 42.92 -27.60
C GLU A 613 -11.77 41.47 -28.11
N ILE A 614 -11.77 41.29 -29.43
CA ILE A 614 -11.59 39.97 -30.07
C ILE A 614 -10.19 39.42 -29.77
N LEU A 615 -9.13 40.21 -29.99
CA LEU A 615 -7.74 39.75 -29.80
C LEU A 615 -7.42 39.40 -28.34
N LEU A 616 -7.99 40.13 -27.38
CA LEU A 616 -7.78 39.89 -25.95
C LEU A 616 -8.75 38.87 -25.35
N SER A 617 -9.61 38.25 -26.17
CA SER A 617 -10.57 37.27 -25.69
C SER A 617 -9.90 35.94 -25.33
N PRO A 618 -10.38 35.23 -24.29
CA PRO A 618 -9.92 33.87 -23.97
C PRO A 618 -10.06 32.90 -25.14
N ARG A 619 -11.01 33.16 -26.05
CA ARG A 619 -11.24 32.41 -27.29
C ARG A 619 -10.06 32.52 -28.25
N THR A 620 -9.55 33.73 -28.49
CA THR A 620 -8.39 33.95 -29.36
C THR A 620 -7.12 33.39 -28.75
N GLU A 621 -6.92 33.56 -27.45
CA GLU A 621 -5.79 32.95 -26.74
C GLU A 621 -5.79 31.43 -26.86
N ALA A 622 -6.94 30.77 -26.62
CA ALA A 622 -7.07 29.32 -26.76
C ALA A 622 -6.81 28.84 -28.20
N ALA A 623 -7.28 29.59 -29.21
CA ALA A 623 -7.04 29.26 -30.62
C ALA A 623 -5.54 29.36 -30.96
N MET A 624 -4.86 30.42 -30.51
CA MET A 624 -3.41 30.60 -30.72
C MET A 624 -2.59 29.51 -30.01
N GLN A 625 -2.95 29.15 -28.78
CA GLN A 625 -2.34 28.02 -28.06
C GLN A 625 -2.55 26.69 -28.80
N ALA A 626 -3.72 26.47 -29.41
CA ALA A 626 -3.99 25.26 -30.19
C ALA A 626 -3.09 25.12 -31.43
N VAL A 627 -2.72 26.23 -32.09
CA VAL A 627 -1.73 26.22 -33.19
C VAL A 627 -0.36 25.79 -32.68
N MET A 628 0.06 26.34 -31.54
CA MET A 628 1.31 25.98 -30.87
C MET A 628 1.29 24.57 -30.26
N ALA A 629 0.15 23.87 -30.23
CA ALA A 629 0.10 22.45 -29.90
C ALA A 629 0.72 21.55 -30.99
N THR A 630 1.03 22.11 -32.17
CA THR A 630 1.71 21.40 -33.26
C THR A 630 3.17 21.84 -33.41
N PRO A 631 4.11 20.96 -33.78
CA PRO A 631 5.51 21.35 -34.01
C PRO A 631 5.68 22.46 -35.07
N ALA A 632 4.80 22.49 -36.08
CA ALA A 632 4.85 23.48 -37.15
C ALA A 632 4.50 24.90 -36.69
N GLY A 633 3.74 25.05 -35.59
CA GLY A 633 3.33 26.32 -35.01
C GLY A 633 4.25 26.83 -33.89
N ARG A 634 5.45 26.24 -33.69
CA ARG A 634 6.38 26.58 -32.60
C ARG A 634 7.65 27.27 -33.14
N PRO A 635 7.70 28.61 -33.21
CA PRO A 635 8.88 29.33 -33.66
C PRO A 635 10.10 29.07 -32.76
N PHE A 636 11.26 28.80 -33.38
CA PHE A 636 12.51 28.51 -32.69
C PHE A 636 12.43 27.35 -31.67
N ALA A 637 11.52 26.40 -31.90
CA ALA A 637 11.37 25.23 -31.05
C ALA A 637 12.72 24.53 -30.83
N SER A 638 13.10 24.38 -29.57
CA SER A 638 14.29 23.68 -29.13
C SER A 638 13.87 22.58 -28.18
N ARG A 639 14.45 21.39 -28.34
CA ARG A 639 14.16 20.22 -27.51
C ARG A 639 15.43 19.76 -26.83
N HIS A 640 15.33 19.40 -25.55
CA HIS A 640 16.43 18.76 -24.85
C HIS A 640 16.76 17.41 -25.52
N PRO A 641 18.02 17.16 -25.91
CA PRO A 641 18.37 16.05 -26.82
C PRO A 641 18.30 14.67 -26.16
N VAL A 642 18.31 14.58 -24.83
CA VAL A 642 18.28 13.32 -24.09
C VAL A 642 16.84 13.02 -23.65
N ALA A 643 16.35 11.82 -23.98
CA ALA A 643 15.14 11.28 -23.37
C ALA A 643 15.50 10.73 -21.98
N MET A 644 15.01 11.39 -20.94
CA MET A 644 15.24 11.05 -19.54
C MET A 644 14.38 9.84 -19.14
N PRO A 645 14.97 8.72 -18.67
CA PRO A 645 14.21 7.55 -18.28
C PRO A 645 13.69 7.64 -16.83
N VAL A 646 12.47 7.16 -16.61
CA VAL A 646 11.84 6.99 -15.28
C VAL A 646 11.30 5.57 -15.17
N GLU A 647 11.73 4.82 -14.17
CA GLU A 647 11.18 3.50 -13.89
C GLU A 647 10.04 3.60 -12.87
N ALA A 648 8.85 3.16 -13.27
CA ALA A 648 7.69 3.02 -12.39
C ALA A 648 7.57 1.57 -11.88
N ASP A 649 7.72 1.38 -10.58
CA ASP A 649 7.50 0.09 -9.90
C ASP A 649 6.11 0.04 -9.23
N ARG A 650 5.72 -1.13 -8.71
CA ARG A 650 4.62 -1.26 -7.74
C ARG A 650 5.06 -0.87 -6.33
N LEU A 651 4.11 -0.61 -5.42
CA LEU A 651 4.36 -0.13 -4.05
C LEU A 651 5.37 -0.98 -3.26
N ALA A 652 5.34 -2.31 -3.41
CA ALA A 652 6.25 -3.21 -2.70
C ALA A 652 7.74 -2.94 -2.96
N ALA A 653 8.09 -2.25 -4.05
CA ALA A 653 9.46 -1.84 -4.32
C ALA A 653 9.93 -0.71 -3.38
N ARG A 654 9.01 0.01 -2.72
CA ARG A 654 9.25 1.12 -1.79
C ARG A 654 8.80 0.83 -0.35
N TYR A 655 7.73 0.07 -0.17
CA TYR A 655 7.14 -0.24 1.12
C TYR A 655 6.78 -1.71 1.23
N ALA A 656 7.43 -2.41 2.14
CA ALA A 656 7.15 -3.80 2.48
C ALA A 656 7.87 -4.18 3.77
N SER A 657 7.28 -5.09 4.54
CA SER A 657 7.90 -5.75 5.68
C SER A 657 8.25 -7.20 5.31
N TRP A 658 9.52 -7.58 5.42
CA TRP A 658 10.05 -8.89 4.99
C TRP A 658 10.36 -9.81 6.17
N TYR A 659 9.93 -11.08 6.10
CA TYR A 659 10.28 -12.13 7.06
C TYR A 659 11.07 -13.23 6.34
N GLU A 660 12.31 -13.44 6.74
CA GLU A 660 13.18 -14.51 6.22
C GLU A 660 13.10 -15.74 7.12
N LEU A 661 12.88 -16.92 6.52
CA LEU A 661 12.94 -18.20 7.24
C LEU A 661 13.55 -19.33 6.41
N PHE A 662 13.92 -20.41 7.09
CA PHE A 662 14.33 -21.66 6.46
C PHE A 662 13.15 -22.65 6.47
N PRO A 663 12.60 -23.03 5.30
CA PRO A 663 11.47 -23.96 5.24
C PRO A 663 11.76 -25.29 5.96
N ARG A 664 13.01 -25.78 5.87
CA ARG A 664 13.45 -27.03 6.49
C ARG A 664 13.35 -27.08 8.01
N SER A 665 13.24 -25.94 8.69
CA SER A 665 13.15 -25.88 10.16
C SER A 665 11.72 -25.73 10.68
N GLN A 666 10.71 -25.67 9.80
CA GLN A 666 9.33 -25.40 10.22
C GLN A 666 8.57 -26.64 10.69
N SER A 667 9.22 -27.80 10.76
CA SER A 667 8.63 -29.08 11.15
C SER A 667 8.16 -29.17 12.61
N ASN A 668 8.64 -28.25 13.46
CA ASN A 668 8.59 -28.32 14.93
C ASN A 668 9.27 -29.58 15.54
N ASP A 669 10.12 -30.25 14.77
CA ASP A 669 10.86 -31.44 15.19
C ASP A 669 12.30 -31.39 14.66
N GLU A 670 13.29 -31.33 15.56
CA GLU A 670 14.70 -31.20 15.19
C GLU A 670 15.26 -32.42 14.44
N THR A 671 14.54 -33.55 14.47
CA THR A 671 14.90 -34.79 13.79
C THR A 671 14.22 -34.95 12.44
N ARG A 672 13.26 -34.08 12.10
CA ARG A 672 12.49 -34.13 10.86
C ARG A 672 12.70 -32.87 10.05
N HIS A 673 13.10 -33.03 8.79
CA HIS A 673 13.13 -31.93 7.82
C HIS A 673 11.72 -31.39 7.58
N GLY A 674 11.57 -30.07 7.59
CA GLY A 674 10.32 -29.37 7.27
C GLY A 674 9.95 -29.44 5.80
N THR A 675 8.67 -29.36 5.52
CA THR A 675 8.06 -29.37 4.18
C THR A 675 7.41 -28.01 3.87
N PHE A 676 6.93 -27.82 2.64
CA PHE A 676 6.13 -26.64 2.32
C PHE A 676 4.82 -26.55 3.12
N ASP A 677 4.20 -27.67 3.49
CA ASP A 677 2.99 -27.68 4.33
C ASP A 677 3.27 -27.22 5.76
N ASP A 678 4.45 -27.55 6.29
CA ASP A 678 4.90 -27.04 7.58
C ASP A 678 5.07 -25.51 7.55
N VAL A 679 5.50 -24.94 6.41
CA VAL A 679 5.52 -23.48 6.21
C VAL A 679 4.11 -22.90 6.15
N ILE A 680 3.16 -23.57 5.48
CA ILE A 680 1.76 -23.12 5.42
C ILE A 680 1.18 -22.94 6.82
N ALA A 681 1.48 -23.86 7.75
CA ALA A 681 1.03 -23.76 9.14
C ALA A 681 1.59 -22.52 9.87
N ARG A 682 2.72 -21.94 9.41
CA ARG A 682 3.35 -20.76 10.00
C ARG A 682 2.81 -19.43 9.45
N LEU A 683 2.19 -19.43 8.26
CA LEU A 683 1.72 -18.20 7.59
C LEU A 683 0.79 -17.33 8.44
N PRO A 684 -0.19 -17.87 9.21
CA PRO A 684 -1.07 -17.03 10.02
C PRO A 684 -0.31 -16.18 11.05
N ALA A 685 0.70 -16.75 11.71
CA ALA A 685 1.49 -16.05 12.71
C ALA A 685 2.42 -15.00 12.08
N ILE A 686 3.00 -15.28 10.92
CA ILE A 686 3.81 -14.31 10.17
C ILE A 686 2.93 -13.14 9.71
N ARG A 687 1.72 -13.42 9.22
CA ARG A 687 0.79 -12.38 8.83
C ARG A 687 0.30 -11.55 10.03
N ALA A 688 0.05 -12.17 11.18
CA ALA A 688 -0.32 -11.48 12.41
C ALA A 688 0.80 -10.54 12.94
N MET A 689 2.06 -10.78 12.56
CA MET A 689 3.16 -9.84 12.78
C MET A 689 3.17 -8.66 11.79
N GLY A 690 2.29 -8.63 10.79
CA GLY A 690 2.19 -7.54 9.82
C GLY A 690 3.26 -7.59 8.72
N PHE A 691 3.79 -8.77 8.39
CA PHE A 691 4.67 -8.94 7.24
C PHE A 691 3.88 -9.03 5.92
N ASP A 692 4.51 -8.59 4.84
CA ASP A 692 3.97 -8.60 3.47
C ASP A 692 4.74 -9.57 2.57
N VAL A 693 6.01 -9.86 2.89
CA VAL A 693 6.88 -10.73 2.07
C VAL A 693 7.48 -11.83 2.93
N LEU A 694 7.36 -13.07 2.45
CA LEU A 694 8.01 -14.25 2.99
C LEU A 694 9.20 -14.63 2.10
N TYR A 695 10.40 -14.47 2.65
CA TYR A 695 11.66 -14.70 1.95
C TYR A 695 12.26 -16.05 2.37
N PHE A 696 12.59 -16.89 1.38
CA PHE A 696 13.29 -18.15 1.61
C PHE A 696 14.73 -18.10 1.14
N THR A 697 15.63 -18.63 1.97
CA THR A 697 16.93 -19.15 1.50
C THR A 697 16.75 -20.17 0.37
N PRO A 698 17.79 -20.54 -0.40
CA PRO A 698 17.64 -21.44 -1.54
C PRO A 698 16.86 -22.73 -1.21
N ILE A 699 15.87 -23.06 -2.03
CA ILE A 699 14.96 -24.22 -1.85
C ILE A 699 15.31 -25.41 -2.75
N HIS A 700 16.54 -25.41 -3.29
CA HIS A 700 17.02 -26.36 -4.28
C HIS A 700 17.76 -27.54 -3.62
N PRO A 701 18.01 -28.65 -4.35
CA PRO A 701 18.87 -29.73 -3.87
C PRO A 701 20.23 -29.23 -3.38
N ILE A 702 20.75 -29.82 -2.29
CA ILE A 702 22.02 -29.43 -1.66
C ILE A 702 23.10 -30.48 -1.94
N GLY A 703 24.27 -30.02 -2.38
CA GLY A 703 25.44 -30.85 -2.67
C GLY A 703 25.88 -31.72 -1.49
N ARG A 704 26.50 -32.86 -1.79
CA ARG A 704 27.06 -33.82 -0.82
C ARG A 704 28.59 -33.74 -0.79
N THR A 705 29.22 -33.47 -1.93
CA THR A 705 30.67 -33.29 -2.05
C THR A 705 31.11 -32.02 -1.33
N HIS A 706 32.08 -32.15 -0.42
CA HIS A 706 32.57 -31.07 0.45
C HIS A 706 31.49 -30.36 1.28
N ARG A 707 30.35 -31.02 1.51
CA ARG A 707 29.25 -30.48 2.33
C ARG A 707 29.78 -30.04 3.69
N LYS A 708 29.39 -28.83 4.09
CA LYS A 708 29.68 -28.29 5.43
C LYS A 708 28.79 -28.93 6.48
N GLY A 709 29.37 -29.26 7.64
CA GLY A 709 28.66 -29.74 8.81
C GLY A 709 28.22 -28.61 9.74
N ARG A 710 27.63 -28.98 10.88
CA ARG A 710 27.20 -28.04 11.94
C ARG A 710 28.29 -27.02 12.30
N ASN A 711 27.88 -25.81 12.65
CA ASN A 711 28.79 -24.69 12.99
C ASN A 711 29.87 -24.42 11.93
N ASN A 712 29.52 -24.52 10.64
CA ASN A 712 30.42 -24.26 9.52
C ASN A 712 31.65 -25.21 9.51
N SER A 713 31.51 -26.43 10.02
CA SER A 713 32.55 -27.46 9.97
C SER A 713 32.88 -27.82 8.52
N LEU A 714 34.18 -27.98 8.21
CA LEU A 714 34.65 -28.41 6.88
C LEU A 714 34.29 -29.86 6.54
N ARG A 715 33.83 -30.64 7.52
CA ARG A 715 33.39 -32.03 7.34
C ARG A 715 31.99 -32.19 7.90
N ALA A 716 31.07 -32.62 7.05
CA ALA A 716 29.73 -33.05 7.43
C ALA A 716 29.74 -34.48 7.97
N GLU A 717 29.00 -34.70 9.07
CA GLU A 717 28.72 -36.03 9.59
C GLU A 717 27.45 -36.63 8.94
N PRO A 718 27.22 -37.95 9.01
CA PRO A 718 25.96 -38.54 8.56
C PRO A 718 24.75 -37.89 9.24
N GLY A 719 23.83 -37.36 8.44
CA GLY A 719 22.65 -36.62 8.92
C GLY A 719 22.79 -35.10 8.91
N ASP A 720 23.98 -34.54 8.63
CA ASP A 720 24.12 -33.10 8.45
C ASP A 720 23.45 -32.62 7.15
N HIS A 721 22.63 -31.58 7.27
CA HIS A 721 21.82 -31.04 6.17
C HIS A 721 22.60 -30.13 5.22
N GLY A 722 23.75 -29.60 5.64
CA GLY A 722 24.57 -28.70 4.83
C GLY A 722 23.97 -27.31 4.61
N SER A 723 24.70 -26.50 3.83
CA SER A 723 24.31 -25.13 3.47
C SER A 723 23.31 -25.14 2.30
N PRO A 724 22.14 -24.47 2.40
CA PRO A 724 21.23 -24.30 1.26
C PRO A 724 21.87 -23.60 0.06
N TYR A 725 22.89 -22.77 0.32
CA TYR A 725 23.64 -22.06 -0.71
C TYR A 725 24.59 -22.97 -1.52
N ALA A 726 24.81 -24.23 -1.11
CA ALA A 726 25.52 -25.23 -1.88
C ALA A 726 24.58 -25.92 -2.89
N ILE A 727 24.03 -25.12 -3.80
CA ILE A 727 22.98 -25.51 -4.75
C ILE A 727 23.50 -26.55 -5.74
N GLY A 728 22.76 -27.64 -5.89
CA GLY A 728 23.00 -28.65 -6.90
C GLY A 728 23.28 -30.03 -6.31
N GLY A 729 22.57 -31.03 -6.80
CA GLY A 729 22.81 -32.44 -6.53
C GLY A 729 22.46 -33.30 -7.73
N LYS A 730 22.42 -34.62 -7.53
CA LYS A 730 21.95 -35.55 -8.57
C LYS A 730 20.48 -35.32 -8.93
N GLU A 731 19.74 -34.73 -8.00
CA GLU A 731 18.32 -34.47 -8.05
C GLU A 731 17.94 -33.21 -8.86
N GLY A 732 18.90 -32.31 -9.13
CA GLY A 732 18.66 -31.09 -9.92
C GLY A 732 19.48 -29.88 -9.46
N GLY A 733 19.25 -28.75 -10.13
CA GLY A 733 19.94 -27.47 -9.92
C GLY A 733 19.01 -26.34 -9.47
N HIS A 734 19.25 -25.11 -9.96
CA HIS A 734 18.49 -23.91 -9.60
C HIS A 734 17.01 -23.90 -10.03
N ASP A 735 16.59 -24.81 -10.90
CA ASP A 735 15.22 -24.99 -11.38
C ASP A 735 14.54 -26.24 -10.77
N ALA A 736 15.17 -26.84 -9.76
CA ALA A 736 14.64 -28.00 -9.04
C ALA A 736 14.31 -27.66 -7.58
N LEU A 737 13.44 -28.46 -6.97
CA LEU A 737 13.10 -28.39 -5.55
C LEU A 737 13.88 -29.43 -4.76
N HIS A 738 14.29 -29.08 -3.54
CA HIS A 738 14.88 -30.05 -2.62
C HIS A 738 13.86 -31.16 -2.31
N PRO A 739 14.20 -32.46 -2.50
CA PRO A 739 13.22 -33.54 -2.38
C PRO A 739 12.47 -33.61 -1.04
N GLU A 740 13.15 -33.27 0.06
CA GLU A 740 12.55 -33.27 1.41
C GLU A 740 11.61 -32.07 1.66
N LEU A 741 11.65 -31.01 0.84
CA LEU A 741 10.70 -29.90 0.94
C LEU A 741 9.34 -30.24 0.31
N GLY A 742 9.36 -31.10 -0.72
CA GLY A 742 8.19 -31.53 -1.47
C GLY A 742 8.36 -31.38 -2.98
N THR A 743 7.23 -31.32 -3.67
CA THR A 743 7.10 -31.24 -5.12
C THR A 743 6.67 -29.85 -5.58
N PHE A 744 6.61 -29.62 -6.89
CA PHE A 744 6.06 -28.37 -7.45
C PHE A 744 4.57 -28.17 -7.13
N GLU A 745 3.82 -29.23 -6.90
CA GLU A 745 2.42 -29.13 -6.46
C GLU A 745 2.36 -28.56 -5.02
N ASP A 746 3.24 -29.05 -4.15
CA ASP A 746 3.35 -28.57 -2.78
C ASP A 746 3.83 -27.11 -2.73
N PHE A 747 4.76 -26.72 -3.60
CA PHE A 747 5.17 -25.32 -3.76
C PHE A 747 4.00 -24.41 -4.20
N ARG A 748 3.19 -24.84 -5.19
CA ARG A 748 2.01 -24.06 -5.62
C ARG A 748 0.98 -23.95 -4.51
N ARG A 749 0.76 -25.01 -3.72
CA ARG A 749 -0.12 -24.97 -2.56
C ARG A 749 0.35 -23.94 -1.52
N LEU A 750 1.66 -23.86 -1.26
CA LEU A 750 2.25 -22.83 -0.40
C LEU A 750 2.07 -21.43 -0.98
N ARG A 751 2.38 -21.22 -2.27
CA ARG A 751 2.18 -19.94 -2.96
C ARG A 751 0.74 -19.45 -2.84
N ASP A 752 -0.22 -20.33 -3.12
CA ASP A 752 -1.65 -19.98 -3.09
C ASP A 752 -2.10 -19.70 -1.65
N ALA A 753 -1.58 -20.43 -0.66
CA ALA A 753 -1.84 -20.16 0.75
C ALA A 753 -1.25 -18.81 1.18
N ALA A 754 -0.01 -18.50 0.80
CA ALA A 754 0.63 -17.21 1.07
C ALA A 754 -0.18 -16.05 0.46
N ALA A 755 -0.61 -16.17 -0.80
CA ALA A 755 -1.44 -15.17 -1.46
C ALA A 755 -2.78 -14.93 -0.74
N ARG A 756 -3.45 -16.00 -0.27
CA ARG A 756 -4.68 -15.89 0.56
C ARG A 756 -4.45 -15.21 1.91
N HIS A 757 -3.23 -15.25 2.44
CA HIS A 757 -2.83 -14.51 3.63
C HIS A 757 -2.30 -13.09 3.33
N GLY A 758 -2.24 -12.69 2.05
CA GLY A 758 -1.66 -11.41 1.63
C GLY A 758 -0.14 -11.35 1.78
N LEU A 759 0.54 -12.49 1.65
CA LEU A 759 1.99 -12.63 1.66
C LEU A 759 2.50 -12.95 0.25
N GLU A 760 3.51 -12.22 -0.21
CA GLU A 760 4.26 -12.54 -1.42
C GLU A 760 5.47 -13.42 -1.09
N LEU A 761 5.81 -14.34 -2.00
CA LEU A 761 7.03 -15.14 -1.86
C LEU A 761 8.22 -14.42 -2.51
N ALA A 762 9.34 -14.37 -1.79
CA ALA A 762 10.64 -13.98 -2.32
C ALA A 762 11.62 -15.16 -2.28
N LEU A 763 12.33 -15.40 -3.37
CA LEU A 763 13.34 -16.46 -3.45
C LEU A 763 14.75 -15.88 -3.50
N ASP A 764 15.66 -16.56 -2.82
CA ASP A 764 17.09 -16.32 -3.00
C ASP A 764 17.54 -16.76 -4.41
N PHE A 765 18.30 -15.89 -5.08
CA PHE A 765 18.97 -16.20 -6.33
C PHE A 765 20.49 -16.12 -6.15
N ALA A 766 21.09 -17.25 -5.78
CA ALA A 766 22.53 -17.41 -5.62
C ALA A 766 23.18 -18.04 -6.85
N ILE A 767 23.96 -17.24 -7.57
CA ILE A 767 24.71 -17.69 -8.76
C ILE A 767 26.03 -18.34 -8.32
N GLN A 768 25.93 -19.63 -8.01
CA GLN A 768 27.01 -20.54 -7.64
C GLN A 768 26.51 -21.99 -7.69
N CYS A 769 27.42 -22.95 -7.68
CA CYS A 769 27.11 -24.37 -7.80
C CYS A 769 27.87 -25.18 -6.76
N SER A 770 27.26 -26.21 -6.18
CA SER A 770 28.01 -27.26 -5.51
C SER A 770 28.83 -28.06 -6.54
N PRO A 771 29.87 -28.80 -6.12
CA PRO A 771 30.59 -29.71 -7.01
C PRO A 771 29.73 -30.80 -7.64
N ASP A 772 28.53 -31.06 -7.10
CA ASP A 772 27.59 -32.08 -7.58
C ASP A 772 26.52 -31.50 -8.53
N HIS A 773 26.54 -30.19 -8.79
CA HIS A 773 25.53 -29.55 -9.63
C HIS A 773 25.59 -30.07 -11.08
N PRO A 774 24.45 -30.37 -11.74
CA PRO A 774 24.42 -30.95 -13.09
C PRO A 774 25.22 -30.16 -14.14
N TRP A 775 25.22 -28.82 -14.05
CA TRP A 775 26.01 -27.96 -14.95
C TRP A 775 27.51 -28.27 -14.97
N LEU A 776 28.11 -28.84 -13.92
CA LEU A 776 29.53 -29.21 -13.94
C LEU A 776 29.82 -30.36 -14.89
N ARG A 777 28.84 -31.25 -15.06
CA ARG A 777 28.90 -32.38 -16.01
C ARG A 777 28.45 -31.93 -17.40
N ASP A 778 27.35 -31.20 -17.46
CA ASP A 778 26.64 -30.90 -18.70
C ASP A 778 27.22 -29.67 -19.44
N HIS A 779 27.81 -28.73 -18.69
CA HIS A 779 28.36 -27.47 -19.17
C HIS A 779 29.70 -27.11 -18.49
N PRO A 780 30.75 -27.96 -18.59
CA PRO A 780 32.06 -27.67 -18.00
C PRO A 780 32.66 -26.36 -18.52
N GLU A 781 32.30 -25.93 -19.74
CA GLU A 781 32.71 -24.66 -20.33
C GLU A 781 32.19 -23.40 -19.60
N TRP A 782 31.24 -23.55 -18.68
CA TRP A 782 30.77 -22.46 -17.82
C TRP A 782 31.64 -22.25 -16.58
N PHE A 783 32.72 -23.02 -16.41
CA PHE A 783 33.56 -22.96 -15.22
C PHE A 783 35.04 -22.77 -15.58
N ALA A 784 35.75 -22.01 -14.75
CA ALA A 784 37.18 -21.79 -14.93
C ALA A 784 38.01 -22.93 -14.29
N HIS A 785 38.41 -23.90 -15.11
CA HIS A 785 39.28 -25.00 -14.69
C HIS A 785 40.74 -24.55 -14.54
N ARG A 786 41.40 -25.06 -13.50
CA ARG A 786 42.85 -24.92 -13.32
C ARG A 786 43.59 -25.81 -14.33
N PRO A 787 44.91 -25.60 -14.54
CA PRO A 787 45.70 -26.43 -15.46
C PRO A 787 45.71 -27.94 -15.14
N ASP A 788 45.44 -28.31 -13.88
CA ASP A 788 45.32 -29.71 -13.44
C ASP A 788 43.89 -30.28 -13.57
N GLY A 789 42.96 -29.50 -14.13
CA GLY A 789 41.55 -29.84 -14.29
C GLY A 789 40.67 -29.54 -13.08
N SER A 790 41.25 -29.21 -11.91
CA SER A 790 40.50 -28.91 -10.69
C SER A 790 39.85 -27.53 -10.72
N LEU A 791 38.84 -27.30 -9.88
CA LEU A 791 38.13 -26.02 -9.77
C LEU A 791 38.59 -25.23 -8.53
N ARG A 792 38.53 -23.91 -8.64
CA ARG A 792 38.65 -23.03 -7.47
C ARG A 792 37.30 -23.00 -6.76
N TYR A 793 37.31 -23.34 -5.47
CA TYR A 793 36.15 -23.09 -4.62
C TYR A 793 35.94 -21.57 -4.47
N ALA A 794 34.71 -21.14 -4.17
CA ALA A 794 34.38 -19.72 -4.06
C ALA A 794 34.97 -19.11 -2.76
N GLU A 795 35.38 -17.84 -2.84
CA GLU A 795 35.85 -17.07 -1.69
C GLU A 795 35.27 -15.65 -1.72
N ASN A 796 34.91 -15.13 -0.55
CA ASN A 796 34.67 -13.71 -0.32
C ASN A 796 35.54 -13.28 0.86
N PRO A 797 36.82 -12.95 0.62
CA PRO A 797 37.81 -12.84 1.69
C PRO A 797 37.36 -11.97 2.88
N PRO A 798 37.47 -12.47 4.13
CA PRO A 798 38.18 -13.70 4.53
C PRO A 798 37.34 -14.99 4.51
N LYS A 799 36.07 -14.97 4.09
CA LYS A 799 35.19 -16.15 4.06
C LYS A 799 35.59 -17.10 2.91
N LYS A 800 35.66 -18.40 3.21
CA LYS A 800 35.91 -19.50 2.27
C LYS A 800 34.70 -20.42 2.19
N TYR A 801 34.39 -20.85 0.98
CA TYR A 801 33.23 -21.68 0.68
C TYR A 801 33.66 -22.92 -0.11
N GLU A 802 34.24 -23.89 0.59
CA GLU A 802 34.76 -25.13 0.03
C GLU A 802 33.67 -26.04 -0.57
N ASP A 803 32.41 -25.80 -0.22
CA ASP A 803 31.21 -26.50 -0.66
C ASP A 803 30.64 -25.97 -1.98
N ILE A 804 31.21 -24.90 -2.56
CA ILE A 804 30.73 -24.28 -3.80
C ILE A 804 31.85 -23.84 -4.75
N VAL A 805 31.50 -23.76 -6.03
CA VAL A 805 32.30 -23.21 -7.13
C VAL A 805 31.50 -22.12 -7.86
N ASN A 806 32.22 -21.17 -8.44
CA ASN A 806 31.63 -20.08 -9.21
C ASN A 806 31.65 -20.38 -10.71
N VAL A 807 30.61 -19.95 -11.41
CA VAL A 807 30.58 -19.90 -12.89
C VAL A 807 31.55 -18.82 -13.40
N ASP A 808 32.06 -19.01 -14.61
CA ASP A 808 32.92 -18.07 -15.31
C ASP A 808 32.11 -17.12 -16.21
N PHE A 809 31.79 -15.96 -15.66
CA PHE A 809 31.10 -14.90 -16.40
C PHE A 809 31.89 -14.31 -17.57
N TYR A 810 33.20 -14.58 -17.65
CA TYR A 810 34.08 -14.07 -18.70
C TYR A 810 34.41 -15.14 -19.75
N ALA A 811 33.76 -16.30 -19.69
CA ALA A 811 33.83 -17.29 -20.76
C ALA A 811 33.46 -16.63 -22.10
N ALA A 812 34.26 -16.89 -23.14
CA ALA A 812 34.01 -16.34 -24.45
C ALA A 812 32.68 -16.88 -25.04
N ALA A 813 32.08 -16.11 -25.95
CA ALA A 813 30.94 -16.60 -26.73
C ALA A 813 31.35 -17.84 -27.55
N PRO A 814 30.50 -18.88 -27.67
CA PRO A 814 29.08 -18.89 -27.26
C PRO A 814 28.82 -19.28 -25.79
N ALA A 815 29.80 -19.84 -25.08
CA ALA A 815 29.61 -20.38 -23.72
C ALA A 815 29.12 -19.32 -22.72
N GLY A 816 29.77 -18.15 -22.68
CA GLY A 816 29.35 -17.06 -21.79
C GLY A 816 27.94 -16.54 -22.08
N ALA A 817 27.54 -16.49 -23.35
CA ALA A 817 26.19 -16.08 -23.74
C ALA A 817 25.14 -17.11 -23.31
N ALA A 818 25.44 -18.41 -23.49
CA ALA A 818 24.57 -19.49 -23.02
C ALA A 818 24.42 -19.50 -21.49
N LEU A 819 25.50 -19.24 -20.75
CA LEU A 819 25.45 -19.08 -19.29
C LEU A 819 24.53 -17.92 -18.88
N TRP A 820 24.67 -16.75 -19.50
CA TRP A 820 23.84 -15.59 -19.18
C TRP A 820 22.35 -15.87 -19.46
N GLN A 821 22.06 -16.55 -20.58
CA GLN A 821 20.70 -16.99 -20.92
C GLN A 821 20.15 -17.98 -19.89
N ALA A 822 20.92 -19.01 -19.51
CA ALA A 822 20.51 -20.00 -18.52
C ALA A 822 20.19 -19.35 -17.16
N LEU A 823 21.01 -18.41 -16.71
CA LEU A 823 20.76 -17.69 -15.45
C LEU A 823 19.49 -16.84 -15.52
N ARG A 824 19.23 -16.18 -16.65
CA ARG A 824 17.99 -15.45 -16.90
C ARG A 824 16.79 -16.40 -16.94
N ASP A 825 16.92 -17.56 -17.59
CA ASP A 825 15.86 -18.56 -17.72
C ASP A 825 15.48 -19.20 -16.37
N VAL A 826 16.42 -19.34 -15.43
CA VAL A 826 16.11 -19.73 -14.03
C VAL A 826 15.18 -18.72 -13.37
N VAL A 827 15.46 -17.42 -13.49
CA VAL A 827 14.59 -16.37 -12.92
C VAL A 827 13.21 -16.39 -13.59
N MET A 828 13.17 -16.52 -14.92
CA MET A 828 11.92 -16.64 -15.67
C MET A 828 11.11 -17.87 -15.26
N PHE A 829 11.76 -19.02 -15.05
CA PHE A 829 11.10 -20.24 -14.61
C PHE A 829 10.35 -20.05 -13.28
N TRP A 830 11.00 -19.45 -12.28
CA TRP A 830 10.36 -19.15 -11.00
C TRP A 830 9.31 -18.04 -11.10
N ALA A 831 9.51 -17.08 -12.00
CA ALA A 831 8.48 -16.11 -12.34
C ALA A 831 7.24 -16.81 -12.93
N ASP A 832 7.40 -17.76 -13.83
CA ASP A 832 6.28 -18.54 -14.37
C ASP A 832 5.60 -19.42 -13.29
N GLN A 833 6.31 -19.79 -12.21
CA GLN A 833 5.69 -20.42 -11.02
C GLN A 833 4.98 -19.43 -10.08
N GLY A 834 5.01 -18.12 -10.36
CA GLY A 834 4.30 -17.08 -9.59
C GLY A 834 5.16 -16.33 -8.57
N VAL A 835 6.48 -16.50 -8.57
CA VAL A 835 7.39 -15.69 -7.74
C VAL A 835 7.65 -14.35 -8.45
N ARG A 836 7.56 -13.23 -7.72
CA ARG A 836 7.77 -11.89 -8.29
C ARG A 836 8.89 -11.10 -7.61
N ILE A 837 9.54 -11.71 -6.62
CA ILE A 837 10.57 -11.06 -5.83
C ILE A 837 11.78 -11.98 -5.74
N PHE A 838 12.94 -11.45 -6.11
CA PHE A 838 14.21 -12.17 -6.06
C PHE A 838 15.22 -11.41 -5.20
N ARG A 839 15.65 -12.03 -4.10
CA ARG A 839 16.80 -11.57 -3.31
C ARG A 839 18.04 -12.12 -3.98
N VAL A 840 18.84 -11.26 -4.58
CA VAL A 840 20.03 -11.68 -5.33
C VAL A 840 21.24 -11.68 -4.42
N ASP A 841 21.88 -12.85 -4.30
CA ASP A 841 23.05 -13.06 -3.45
C ASP A 841 24.32 -12.45 -4.07
N ASN A 842 25.00 -11.61 -3.30
CA ASN A 842 26.30 -11.04 -3.64
C ASN A 842 26.44 -10.54 -5.10
N PRO A 843 25.52 -9.70 -5.64
CA PRO A 843 25.52 -9.31 -7.05
C PRO A 843 26.77 -8.50 -7.44
N HIS A 844 27.42 -7.87 -6.47
CA HIS A 844 28.67 -7.11 -6.65
C HIS A 844 29.88 -7.97 -7.07
N THR A 845 29.76 -9.31 -7.01
CA THR A 845 30.78 -10.26 -7.47
C THR A 845 30.59 -10.68 -8.93
N LYS A 846 29.49 -10.26 -9.57
CA LYS A 846 29.12 -10.59 -10.95
C LYS A 846 29.19 -9.34 -11.84
N PRO A 847 29.35 -9.46 -13.17
CA PRO A 847 29.55 -8.31 -14.05
C PRO A 847 28.35 -7.36 -14.06
N LEU A 848 28.63 -6.05 -14.07
CA LEU A 848 27.60 -5.01 -14.14
C LEU A 848 26.73 -5.07 -15.42
N PRO A 849 27.30 -5.32 -16.64
CA PRO A 849 26.49 -5.41 -17.85
C PRO A 849 25.52 -6.61 -17.84
N PHE A 850 25.89 -7.70 -17.17
CA PHE A 850 24.99 -8.85 -16.99
C PHE A 850 23.73 -8.45 -16.22
N TRP A 851 23.88 -7.71 -15.11
CA TRP A 851 22.73 -7.26 -14.33
C TRP A 851 21.87 -6.24 -15.07
N GLU A 852 22.48 -5.28 -15.76
CA GLU A 852 21.73 -4.30 -16.57
C GLU A 852 20.90 -5.00 -17.66
N TRP A 853 21.47 -6.00 -18.33
CA TRP A 853 20.78 -6.80 -19.35
C TRP A 853 19.70 -7.71 -18.74
N MET A 854 20.04 -8.55 -17.76
CA MET A 854 19.14 -9.56 -17.21
C MET A 854 17.91 -8.92 -16.57
N ILE A 855 18.09 -7.86 -15.78
CA ILE A 855 16.98 -7.19 -15.11
C ILE A 855 16.05 -6.52 -16.14
N ALA A 856 16.61 -5.85 -17.15
CA ALA A 856 15.82 -5.25 -18.22
C ALA A 856 15.04 -6.31 -19.00
N ASP A 857 15.67 -7.45 -19.31
CA ASP A 857 15.09 -8.56 -20.05
C ASP A 857 13.96 -9.26 -19.27
N VAL A 858 14.14 -9.52 -17.98
CA VAL A 858 13.08 -10.09 -17.11
C VAL A 858 11.92 -9.11 -16.98
N ARG A 859 12.19 -7.83 -16.70
CA ARG A 859 11.13 -6.81 -16.51
C ARG A 859 10.39 -6.45 -17.79
N ALA A 860 10.98 -6.66 -18.97
CA ALA A 860 10.25 -6.57 -20.23
C ALA A 860 9.16 -7.66 -20.36
N ARG A 861 9.24 -8.76 -19.61
CA ARG A 861 8.24 -9.84 -19.64
C ARG A 861 7.36 -9.90 -18.38
N HIS A 862 7.95 -9.59 -17.22
CA HIS A 862 7.29 -9.51 -15.92
C HIS A 862 7.64 -8.16 -15.25
N PRO A 863 6.99 -7.06 -15.68
CA PRO A 863 7.34 -5.70 -15.25
C PRO A 863 7.10 -5.43 -13.76
N ASP A 864 6.33 -6.30 -13.09
CA ASP A 864 6.07 -6.31 -11.66
C ASP A 864 7.18 -6.98 -10.82
N THR A 865 8.23 -7.51 -11.46
CA THR A 865 9.35 -8.19 -10.78
C THR A 865 10.25 -7.22 -10.00
N ILE A 866 10.55 -7.57 -8.75
CA ILE A 866 11.41 -6.82 -7.84
C ILE A 866 12.72 -7.60 -7.62
N PHE A 867 13.84 -6.89 -7.74
CA PHE A 867 15.16 -7.41 -7.40
C PHE A 867 15.75 -6.67 -6.19
N LEU A 868 16.10 -7.41 -5.15
CA LEU A 868 16.81 -6.92 -3.97
C LEU A 868 18.30 -7.28 -4.09
N ALA A 869 19.18 -6.27 -4.13
CA ALA A 869 20.63 -6.49 -4.15
C ALA A 869 21.18 -6.69 -2.74
N GLU A 870 21.67 -7.90 -2.42
CA GLU A 870 22.47 -8.13 -1.22
C GLU A 870 23.94 -7.76 -1.46
N ALA A 871 24.22 -6.46 -1.42
CA ALA A 871 25.56 -5.94 -1.74
C ALA A 871 26.20 -5.22 -0.55
N PHE A 872 26.78 -5.97 0.38
CA PHE A 872 27.64 -5.41 1.44
C PHE A 872 29.05 -5.14 0.91
N THR A 873 29.18 -4.10 0.08
CA THR A 873 30.43 -3.71 -0.59
C THR A 873 30.64 -2.21 -0.48
N ARG A 874 31.56 -1.58 -1.22
CA ARG A 874 31.80 -0.11 -1.18
C ARG A 874 30.61 0.70 -1.71
N PRO A 875 30.38 1.94 -1.22
CA PRO A 875 29.16 2.71 -1.55
C PRO A 875 28.92 2.94 -3.05
N LYS A 876 29.98 3.25 -3.81
CA LYS A 876 29.88 3.48 -5.26
C LYS A 876 29.36 2.26 -6.02
N MET A 877 29.73 1.05 -5.58
CA MET A 877 29.27 -0.20 -6.20
C MET A 877 27.80 -0.45 -5.85
N MET A 878 27.40 -0.24 -4.60
CA MET A 878 26.00 -0.34 -4.15
C MET A 878 25.10 0.62 -4.94
N ALA A 879 25.48 1.90 -5.02
CA ALA A 879 24.77 2.90 -5.80
C ALA A 879 24.73 2.53 -7.30
N ARG A 880 25.81 1.95 -7.85
CA ARG A 880 25.82 1.51 -9.24
C ARG A 880 24.83 0.38 -9.50
N LEU A 881 24.71 -0.61 -8.61
CA LEU A 881 23.74 -1.69 -8.76
C LEU A 881 22.29 -1.16 -8.77
N ALA A 882 21.94 -0.24 -7.87
CA ALA A 882 20.62 0.39 -7.88
C ALA A 882 20.29 1.11 -9.20
N LYS A 883 21.28 1.85 -9.75
CA LYS A 883 21.17 2.51 -11.06
C LYS A 883 20.93 1.55 -12.23
N LEU A 884 21.48 0.32 -12.17
CA LEU A 884 21.41 -0.63 -13.28
C LEU A 884 20.07 -1.36 -13.39
N GLY A 885 19.29 -1.44 -12.31
CA GLY A 885 18.06 -2.22 -12.38
C GLY A 885 17.50 -2.65 -11.04
N PHE A 886 18.34 -2.83 -10.02
CA PHE A 886 17.88 -3.30 -8.70
C PHE A 886 16.87 -2.34 -8.07
N SER A 887 15.70 -2.88 -7.75
CA SER A 887 14.56 -2.14 -7.20
C SER A 887 14.79 -1.74 -5.74
N GLN A 888 15.58 -2.55 -5.01
CA GLN A 888 15.88 -2.41 -3.59
C GLN A 888 17.35 -2.76 -3.32
N SER A 889 17.91 -2.27 -2.21
CA SER A 889 19.30 -2.53 -1.83
C SER A 889 19.45 -2.76 -0.34
N TYR A 890 20.14 -3.84 0.04
CA TYR A 890 20.68 -3.96 1.40
C TYR A 890 21.62 -2.79 1.71
N THR A 891 21.88 -2.56 3.00
CA THR A 891 22.49 -1.32 3.48
C THR A 891 23.50 -1.58 4.60
N TYR A 892 24.23 -0.54 5.01
CA TYR A 892 25.10 -0.64 6.18
C TYR A 892 24.39 -0.50 7.53
N PHE A 893 23.05 -0.59 7.56
CA PHE A 893 22.24 -0.32 8.73
C PHE A 893 22.73 -1.07 9.98
N THR A 894 23.03 -2.37 9.87
CA THR A 894 23.52 -3.22 10.96
C THR A 894 24.83 -2.73 11.61
N TRP A 895 25.63 -1.94 10.88
CA TRP A 895 26.89 -1.35 11.34
C TRP A 895 26.78 0.17 11.59
N ARG A 896 25.57 0.70 11.76
CA ARG A 896 25.32 2.08 12.20
C ARG A 896 24.51 2.01 13.48
N ASN A 897 25.12 2.37 14.61
CA ASN A 897 24.54 2.20 15.95
C ASN A 897 24.55 3.50 16.76
N ALA A 898 25.56 4.34 16.57
CA ALA A 898 25.64 5.63 17.24
C ALA A 898 24.71 6.67 16.58
N LYS A 899 24.31 7.69 17.35
CA LYS A 899 23.47 8.80 16.87
C LYS A 899 24.06 9.47 15.62
N TRP A 900 25.35 9.81 15.64
CA TRP A 900 26.01 10.46 14.51
C TRP A 900 26.12 9.54 13.28
N GLU A 901 26.40 8.25 13.47
CA GLU A 901 26.46 7.25 12.41
C GLU A 901 25.12 7.13 11.67
N LEU A 902 24.03 7.08 12.44
CA LEU A 902 22.67 7.00 11.92
C LEU A 902 22.27 8.29 11.21
N THR A 903 22.51 9.45 11.83
CA THR A 903 22.18 10.76 11.23
C THR A 903 22.93 10.98 9.92
N GLU A 904 24.25 10.73 9.88
CA GLU A 904 25.05 10.87 8.67
C GLU A 904 24.55 9.95 7.56
N TYR A 905 24.38 8.66 7.86
CA TYR A 905 23.99 7.67 6.86
C TYR A 905 22.57 7.91 6.30
N LEU A 906 21.60 8.24 7.15
CA LEU A 906 20.24 8.54 6.68
C LEU A 906 20.17 9.88 5.95
N THR A 907 20.99 10.85 6.32
CA THR A 907 21.13 12.09 5.53
C THR A 907 21.68 11.76 4.14
N GLU A 908 22.71 10.92 4.01
CA GLU A 908 23.22 10.50 2.70
C GLU A 908 22.12 9.84 1.84
N LEU A 909 21.37 8.89 2.42
CA LEU A 909 20.34 8.13 1.71
C LEU A 909 19.12 8.97 1.26
N THR A 910 18.80 10.04 1.99
CA THR A 910 17.62 10.89 1.71
C THR A 910 17.90 12.09 0.80
N GLN A 911 19.16 12.33 0.45
CA GLN A 911 19.58 13.45 -0.38
C GLN A 911 19.90 13.03 -1.83
N SER A 912 19.88 14.00 -2.74
CA SER A 912 20.37 13.78 -4.10
C SER A 912 21.87 13.47 -4.08
N PRO A 913 22.35 12.51 -4.91
CA PRO A 913 21.60 11.83 -5.96
C PRO A 913 20.91 10.53 -5.52
N LEU A 914 21.15 10.02 -4.31
CA LEU A 914 20.67 8.68 -3.90
C LEU A 914 19.14 8.60 -3.81
N ARG A 915 18.47 9.65 -3.32
CA ARG A 915 17.01 9.70 -3.18
C ARG A 915 16.24 9.33 -4.44
N ASP A 916 16.84 9.57 -5.62
CA ASP A 916 16.18 9.39 -6.90
C ASP A 916 16.23 7.96 -7.43
N PHE A 917 17.10 7.08 -6.90
CA PHE A 917 17.23 5.71 -7.42
C PHE A 917 17.55 4.63 -6.38
N PHE A 918 18.04 4.98 -5.20
CA PHE A 918 18.44 4.03 -4.18
C PHE A 918 17.31 3.86 -3.14
N ARG A 919 16.79 2.64 -3.00
CA ARG A 919 15.77 2.31 -2.00
C ARG A 919 16.38 1.43 -0.90
N PRO A 920 16.65 1.98 0.30
CA PRO A 920 17.35 1.27 1.37
C PRO A 920 16.46 0.23 2.05
N HIS A 921 16.88 -1.03 2.06
CA HIS A 921 16.21 -2.13 2.75
C HIS A 921 16.94 -2.43 4.07
N PHE A 922 16.27 -2.19 5.19
CA PHE A 922 16.84 -2.30 6.54
C PHE A 922 16.51 -3.66 7.17
N PHE A 923 17.32 -4.66 6.84
CA PHE A 923 17.33 -5.91 7.61
C PHE A 923 17.99 -5.70 8.97
N VAL A 924 17.30 -6.09 10.05
CA VAL A 924 17.82 -5.96 11.43
C VAL A 924 18.86 -7.03 11.77
N ASN A 925 18.76 -8.19 11.13
CA ASN A 925 19.68 -9.31 11.15
C ASN A 925 19.57 -10.08 9.84
N THR A 926 20.53 -10.95 9.57
CA THR A 926 20.47 -11.95 8.49
C THR A 926 21.12 -13.25 8.99
N PRO A 927 20.97 -14.40 8.31
CA PRO A 927 21.66 -15.63 8.71
C PRO A 927 23.19 -15.50 8.76
N ASP A 928 23.76 -14.49 8.10
CA ASP A 928 25.19 -14.16 8.07
C ASP A 928 25.60 -13.04 9.03
N ILE A 929 24.64 -12.26 9.52
CA ILE A 929 24.88 -11.05 10.32
C ILE A 929 24.00 -11.11 11.56
N ASN A 930 24.59 -11.58 12.66
CA ASN A 930 24.21 -11.33 14.04
C ASN A 930 24.99 -10.09 14.53
N PRO A 931 24.42 -8.86 14.44
CA PRO A 931 25.16 -7.64 14.74
C PRO A 931 25.74 -7.62 16.16
N TYR A 932 26.97 -7.13 16.33
CA TYR A 932 27.62 -7.03 17.64
C TYR A 932 26.79 -6.29 18.69
N PHE A 933 26.00 -5.30 18.27
CA PHE A 933 25.10 -4.56 19.16
C PHE A 933 24.10 -5.47 19.90
N LEU A 934 23.70 -6.60 19.30
CA LEU A 934 22.73 -7.54 19.88
C LEU A 934 23.36 -8.52 20.89
N HIS A 935 24.65 -8.88 20.73
CA HIS A 935 25.29 -9.98 21.50
C HIS A 935 25.19 -9.80 23.01
N GLN A 936 25.31 -8.57 23.50
CA GLN A 936 25.25 -8.22 24.93
C GLN A 936 24.23 -7.12 25.24
N GLY A 937 23.32 -6.87 24.29
CA GLY A 937 22.30 -5.83 24.40
C GLY A 937 20.99 -6.32 25.02
N GLY A 938 20.78 -7.64 25.06
CA GLY A 938 19.52 -8.25 25.54
C GLY A 938 18.31 -7.79 24.74
N ARG A 939 17.10 -8.08 25.25
CA ARG A 939 15.81 -7.68 24.66
C ARG A 939 15.76 -6.20 24.23
N PRO A 940 16.26 -5.22 25.01
CA PRO A 940 16.17 -3.81 24.62
C PRO A 940 16.93 -3.49 23.33
N ALA A 941 18.06 -4.15 23.05
CA ALA A 941 18.79 -3.92 21.81
C ALA A 941 17.99 -4.37 20.58
N PHE A 942 17.27 -5.48 20.66
CA PHE A 942 16.39 -5.94 19.58
C PHE A 942 15.25 -4.94 19.34
N LEU A 943 14.64 -4.42 20.40
CA LEU A 943 13.61 -3.38 20.33
C LEU A 943 14.13 -2.08 19.68
N ILE A 944 15.33 -1.64 20.05
CA ILE A 944 15.99 -0.46 19.45
C ILE A 944 16.19 -0.68 17.95
N ARG A 945 16.72 -1.84 17.55
CA ARG A 945 16.99 -2.14 16.13
C ARG A 945 15.71 -2.29 15.32
N ALA A 946 14.67 -2.91 15.88
CA ALA A 946 13.35 -2.98 15.26
C ALA A 946 12.80 -1.57 15.02
N ALA A 947 12.71 -0.73 16.06
CA ALA A 947 12.21 0.64 15.95
C ALA A 947 12.98 1.48 14.93
N LEU A 948 14.32 1.42 14.95
CA LEU A 948 15.16 2.11 13.96
C LEU A 948 14.83 1.65 12.53
N ALA A 949 14.74 0.33 12.29
CA ALA A 949 14.46 -0.19 10.95
C ALA A 949 13.06 0.22 10.46
N THR A 950 12.05 0.06 11.33
CA THR A 950 10.64 0.31 11.03
C THR A 950 10.30 1.79 10.85
N LEU A 951 11.04 2.69 11.52
CA LEU A 951 10.76 4.13 11.51
C LEU A 951 11.67 4.91 10.55
N LEU A 952 12.80 4.35 10.11
CA LEU A 952 13.76 5.05 9.23
C LEU A 952 13.72 4.57 7.77
N SER A 953 13.07 3.46 7.44
CA SER A 953 12.87 3.03 6.05
C SER A 953 11.48 2.46 5.79
N GLY A 954 10.94 2.70 4.58
CA GLY A 954 9.75 2.01 4.10
C GLY A 954 9.97 0.52 3.85
N LEU A 955 11.23 0.08 3.70
CA LEU A 955 11.61 -1.31 3.52
C LEU A 955 12.42 -1.80 4.71
N TRP A 956 11.90 -2.81 5.41
CA TRP A 956 12.64 -3.46 6.48
C TRP A 956 12.40 -4.97 6.47
N GLY A 957 13.28 -5.70 7.13
CA GLY A 957 13.11 -7.14 7.27
C GLY A 957 13.83 -7.72 8.48
N MET A 958 13.50 -8.96 8.81
CA MET A 958 14.20 -9.73 9.82
C MET A 958 14.32 -11.19 9.39
N TYR A 959 15.34 -11.85 9.93
CA TYR A 959 15.50 -13.29 9.89
C TYR A 959 14.97 -13.93 11.17
N SER A 960 14.20 -15.00 11.00
CA SER A 960 13.53 -15.76 12.06
C SER A 960 14.47 -16.11 13.22
N GLY A 961 14.03 -15.84 14.44
CA GLY A 961 14.84 -15.90 15.66
C GLY A 961 15.14 -14.51 16.23
N PHE A 962 15.04 -13.45 15.42
CA PHE A 962 15.12 -12.07 15.90
C PHE A 962 14.02 -11.75 16.91
N GLU A 963 12.79 -12.17 16.64
CA GLU A 963 11.65 -11.96 17.54
C GLU A 963 11.83 -12.66 18.90
N LEU A 964 12.70 -13.68 18.94
CA LEU A 964 13.06 -14.44 20.13
C LEU A 964 14.29 -13.88 20.85
N CYS A 965 14.87 -12.79 20.34
CA CYS A 965 16.10 -12.18 20.82
C CYS A 965 17.31 -13.13 20.79
N GLU A 966 17.39 -14.03 19.80
CA GLU A 966 18.55 -14.89 19.60
C GLU A 966 19.79 -14.04 19.24
N SER A 967 20.81 -14.05 20.10
CA SER A 967 22.02 -13.22 19.92
C SER A 967 23.34 -13.96 20.14
N ALA A 968 23.31 -15.26 20.46
CA ALA A 968 24.51 -16.03 20.77
C ALA A 968 25.49 -16.03 19.59
N PRO A 969 26.70 -15.46 19.75
CA PRO A 969 27.65 -15.37 18.65
C PRO A 969 28.50 -16.63 18.54
N PHE A 970 28.89 -16.95 17.32
CA PHE A 970 29.92 -17.95 17.06
C PHE A 970 31.28 -17.42 17.50
N VAL A 971 32.03 -18.23 18.26
CA VAL A 971 33.37 -17.89 18.76
C VAL A 971 34.37 -18.87 18.18
N LEU A 972 35.27 -18.37 17.34
CA LEU A 972 36.30 -19.19 16.70
C LEU A 972 37.69 -18.70 17.11
N ASN A 973 38.48 -19.59 17.73
CA ASN A 973 39.83 -19.29 18.22
C ASN A 973 39.87 -18.06 19.15
N GLY A 974 38.89 -17.95 20.05
CA GLY A 974 38.76 -16.84 20.99
C GLY A 974 38.29 -15.51 20.37
N LYS A 975 38.01 -15.48 19.06
CA LYS A 975 37.46 -14.30 18.38
C LYS A 975 35.95 -14.45 18.19
N VAL A 976 35.19 -13.51 18.75
CA VAL A 976 33.75 -13.37 18.52
C VAL A 976 33.53 -12.99 17.05
N ARG A 977 32.54 -13.62 16.41
CA ARG A 977 32.14 -13.35 15.03
C ARG A 977 30.72 -12.80 14.98
N GLU A 978 30.36 -12.22 13.84
CA GLU A 978 28.97 -11.85 13.53
C GLU A 978 28.14 -13.06 13.06
N GLU A 979 28.70 -14.27 13.00
CA GLU A 979 27.89 -15.47 12.73
C GLU A 979 27.13 -15.92 13.99
N TYR A 980 25.95 -16.50 13.81
CA TYR A 980 25.20 -17.16 14.88
C TYR A 980 25.90 -18.45 15.34
N LEU A 981 25.91 -18.68 16.66
CA LEU A 981 26.17 -20.02 17.21
C LEU A 981 25.07 -20.98 16.76
N ASP A 982 25.44 -22.21 16.39
CA ASP A 982 24.54 -23.25 15.90
C ASP A 982 23.67 -22.76 14.73
N SER A 983 24.30 -22.00 13.82
CA SER A 983 23.63 -21.34 12.70
C SER A 983 22.73 -22.28 11.91
N GLU A 984 21.48 -21.86 11.71
CA GLU A 984 20.45 -22.54 10.92
C GLU A 984 20.88 -22.82 9.47
N LYS A 985 21.92 -22.13 8.98
CA LYS A 985 22.55 -22.44 7.69
C LYS A 985 23.10 -23.85 7.62
N TYR A 986 23.50 -24.46 8.72
CA TYR A 986 24.16 -25.78 8.71
C TYR A 986 23.38 -26.86 9.46
N GLN A 987 22.26 -26.53 10.10
CA GLN A 987 21.44 -27.46 10.88
C GLN A 987 19.98 -27.02 10.94
N LEU A 988 19.07 -27.93 11.31
CA LEU A 988 17.68 -27.57 11.63
C LEU A 988 17.63 -26.79 12.95
N ARG A 989 16.69 -25.85 13.05
CA ARG A 989 16.47 -25.04 14.25
C ARG A 989 14.99 -24.93 14.58
N VAL A 990 14.52 -25.76 15.51
CA VAL A 990 13.17 -25.65 16.06
C VAL A 990 13.13 -24.57 17.12
N ARG A 991 12.04 -23.81 17.16
CA ARG A 991 11.87 -22.66 18.05
C ARG A 991 10.54 -22.72 18.77
N ASP A 992 10.55 -22.37 20.06
CA ASP A 992 9.33 -22.02 20.78
C ASP A 992 9.00 -20.54 20.54
N TRP A 993 8.08 -20.29 19.61
CA TRP A 993 7.69 -18.94 19.21
C TRP A 993 6.98 -18.15 20.32
N GLN A 994 6.48 -18.82 21.36
CA GLN A 994 5.77 -18.21 22.48
C GLN A 994 6.63 -18.08 23.73
N GLN A 995 7.94 -18.33 23.63
CA GLN A 995 8.82 -18.25 24.78
C GLN A 995 8.74 -16.86 25.45
N PRO A 996 8.77 -16.79 26.80
CA PRO A 996 8.75 -15.52 27.51
C PRO A 996 9.91 -14.61 27.13
N GLY A 997 9.64 -13.31 27.00
CA GLY A 997 10.65 -12.30 26.68
C GLY A 997 10.85 -12.05 25.17
N ASN A 998 10.08 -12.73 24.31
CA ASN A 998 10.01 -12.39 22.88
C ASN A 998 9.49 -10.94 22.66
N ILE A 999 9.64 -10.45 21.43
CA ILE A 999 9.23 -9.09 21.01
C ILE A 999 8.20 -9.11 19.87
N VAL A 1000 7.43 -10.19 19.76
CA VAL A 1000 6.42 -10.37 18.70
C VAL A 1000 5.37 -9.25 18.74
N ALA A 1001 4.89 -8.90 19.93
CA ALA A 1001 3.89 -7.85 20.11
C ALA A 1001 4.39 -6.47 19.64
N GLU A 1002 5.63 -6.11 19.97
CA GLU A 1002 6.22 -4.84 19.53
C GLU A 1002 6.46 -4.81 18.02
N ILE A 1003 6.89 -5.93 17.42
CA ILE A 1003 7.04 -6.06 15.96
C ILE A 1003 5.69 -5.88 15.27
N SER A 1004 4.66 -6.60 15.72
CA SER A 1004 3.28 -6.45 15.22
C SER A 1004 2.85 -4.99 15.29
N ARG A 1005 3.04 -4.34 16.45
CA ARG A 1005 2.62 -2.96 16.65
C ARG A 1005 3.36 -1.97 15.75
N LEU A 1006 4.66 -2.14 15.56
CA LEU A 1006 5.43 -1.28 14.66
C LEU A 1006 4.98 -1.45 13.20
N ASN A 1007 4.67 -2.67 12.76
CA ASN A 1007 4.13 -2.90 11.42
C ASN A 1007 2.72 -2.33 11.24
N GLU A 1008 1.86 -2.42 12.26
CA GLU A 1008 0.55 -1.75 12.27
C GLU A 1008 0.71 -0.23 12.11
N ILE A 1009 1.59 0.39 12.91
CA ILE A 1009 1.88 1.82 12.81
C ILE A 1009 2.36 2.19 11.40
N ARG A 1010 3.28 1.41 10.81
CA ARG A 1010 3.76 1.65 9.43
C ARG A 1010 2.64 1.57 8.40
N ALA A 1011 1.70 0.64 8.57
CA ALA A 1011 0.58 0.47 7.64
C ALA A 1011 -0.42 1.62 7.72
N GLY A 1012 -0.65 2.19 8.92
CA GLY A 1012 -1.59 3.30 9.14
C GLY A 1012 -1.03 4.71 8.89
N HIS A 1013 0.28 4.85 8.69
CA HIS A 1013 0.96 6.15 8.55
C HIS A 1013 1.80 6.22 7.26
N PRO A 1014 1.30 6.85 6.17
CA PRO A 1014 2.03 7.04 4.91
C PRO A 1014 3.43 7.65 5.07
N ALA A 1015 3.68 8.45 6.11
CA ALA A 1015 4.99 9.00 6.45
C ALA A 1015 6.08 7.92 6.66
N LEU A 1016 5.69 6.69 7.00
CA LEU A 1016 6.58 5.54 7.22
C LEU A 1016 6.65 4.57 6.03
N GLN A 1017 5.88 4.81 4.96
CA GLN A 1017 5.83 3.95 3.77
C GLN A 1017 6.87 4.35 2.71
N ASN A 1018 7.84 5.17 3.09
CA ASN A 1018 8.99 5.52 2.28
C ASN A 1018 10.20 5.74 3.21
N HIS A 1019 11.38 6.03 2.70
CA HIS A 1019 12.54 6.43 3.52
C HIS A 1019 12.82 7.93 3.46
N LEU A 1020 12.05 8.66 2.65
CA LEU A 1020 12.10 10.10 2.51
C LEU A 1020 11.23 10.74 3.62
N GLY A 1021 11.09 12.07 3.63
CA GLY A 1021 10.27 12.74 4.67
C GLY A 1021 10.81 12.49 6.08
N LEU A 1022 12.12 12.66 6.26
CA LEU A 1022 12.85 12.44 7.52
C LEU A 1022 13.61 13.72 7.87
N ARG A 1023 13.51 14.15 9.14
CA ARG A 1023 14.32 15.25 9.67
C ARG A 1023 14.78 14.96 11.08
N PHE A 1024 16.08 15.09 11.32
CA PHE A 1024 16.68 14.93 12.65
C PHE A 1024 16.67 16.27 13.39
N TYR A 1025 16.44 16.20 14.70
CA TYR A 1025 16.42 17.35 15.60
C TYR A 1025 17.38 17.13 16.76
N HIS A 1026 17.70 18.22 17.45
CA HIS A 1026 18.57 18.16 18.61
C HIS A 1026 17.87 17.51 19.80
N ALA A 1027 18.58 16.59 20.45
CA ALA A 1027 18.28 16.06 21.78
C ALA A 1027 19.56 16.21 22.60
N GLY A 1028 19.45 16.67 23.85
CA GLY A 1028 20.60 17.00 24.68
C GLY A 1028 21.53 15.82 25.05
N SER A 1029 21.07 14.58 24.90
CA SER A 1029 21.87 13.36 25.10
C SER A 1029 22.31 12.76 23.76
N ASP A 1030 23.57 12.35 23.69
CA ASP A 1030 24.12 11.61 22.54
C ASP A 1030 23.59 10.17 22.44
N ALA A 1031 23.02 9.64 23.53
CA ALA A 1031 22.34 8.36 23.53
C ALA A 1031 20.93 8.44 22.93
N VAL A 1032 20.34 9.63 22.79
CA VAL A 1032 18.96 9.79 22.30
C VAL A 1032 18.95 10.36 20.89
N LEU A 1033 18.37 9.60 19.96
CA LEU A 1033 18.06 10.03 18.61
C LEU A 1033 16.65 10.61 18.58
N TRP A 1034 16.50 11.84 18.10
CA TRP A 1034 15.22 12.56 18.02
C TRP A 1034 14.97 13.01 16.58
N PHE A 1035 13.83 12.62 16.00
CA PHE A 1035 13.53 12.88 14.60
C PHE A 1035 12.03 12.94 14.31
N ALA A 1036 11.68 13.55 13.18
CA ALA A 1036 10.35 13.48 12.60
C ALA A 1036 10.33 12.59 11.36
N ARG A 1037 9.22 11.89 11.19
CA ARG A 1037 8.78 11.26 9.94
C ARG A 1037 7.51 11.95 9.50
N PHE A 1038 7.47 12.41 8.26
CA PHE A 1038 6.35 13.24 7.81
C PHE A 1038 6.06 13.09 6.32
N MET A 1039 4.79 13.29 5.98
CA MET A 1039 4.41 13.64 4.61
C MET A 1039 4.71 15.13 4.36
N PRO A 1040 5.41 15.50 3.27
CA PRO A 1040 5.65 16.91 2.94
C PRO A 1040 4.34 17.69 2.76
N GLY A 1041 4.25 18.87 3.35
CA GLY A 1041 3.11 19.79 3.18
C GLY A 1041 3.28 20.76 1.99
N THR A 1042 2.21 21.47 1.65
CA THR A 1042 2.21 22.50 0.60
C THR A 1042 2.68 23.86 1.12
N ASP A 1043 2.09 24.34 2.23
CA ASP A 1043 2.39 25.65 2.80
C ASP A 1043 3.59 25.62 3.77
N TYR A 1044 3.82 24.44 4.33
CA TYR A 1044 4.74 24.15 5.43
C TYR A 1044 5.46 22.82 5.16
N LEU A 1045 6.59 22.61 5.84
CA LEU A 1045 7.34 21.36 5.66
C LEU A 1045 6.50 20.15 6.09
N PHE A 1046 5.83 20.26 7.23
CA PHE A 1046 4.98 19.21 7.76
C PHE A 1046 3.57 19.28 7.17
N GLY A 1047 3.17 18.18 6.54
CA GLY A 1047 1.85 17.97 5.99
C GLY A 1047 0.88 17.33 6.99
N ASP A 1048 0.10 16.37 6.50
CA ASP A 1048 -1.08 15.81 7.16
C ASP A 1048 -0.88 14.43 7.82
N ASP A 1049 0.38 13.99 7.92
CA ASP A 1049 0.79 12.84 8.72
C ASP A 1049 2.18 13.14 9.26
N VAL A 1050 2.28 13.35 10.57
CA VAL A 1050 3.52 13.74 11.24
C VAL A 1050 3.71 12.89 12.48
N LEU A 1051 4.84 12.19 12.49
CA LEU A 1051 5.30 11.38 13.59
C LEU A 1051 6.56 11.99 14.17
N LEU A 1052 6.61 12.16 15.49
CA LEU A 1052 7.83 12.47 16.21
C LEU A 1052 8.26 11.22 17.00
N ALA A 1053 9.53 10.84 16.87
CA ALA A 1053 10.05 9.64 17.50
C ALA A 1053 11.38 9.92 18.22
N ALA A 1054 11.49 9.41 19.45
CA ALA A 1054 12.71 9.43 20.23
C ALA A 1054 13.15 8.00 20.53
N ILE A 1055 14.41 7.67 20.26
CA ILE A 1055 15.00 6.34 20.50
C ILE A 1055 16.23 6.50 21.37
N ASN A 1056 16.25 5.81 22.51
CA ASN A 1056 17.42 5.62 23.35
C ASN A 1056 18.27 4.48 22.75
N LEU A 1057 19.45 4.83 22.26
CA LEU A 1057 20.41 3.93 21.61
C LEU A 1057 21.26 3.14 22.62
N ASP A 1058 21.18 3.47 23.91
CA ASP A 1058 21.78 2.69 25.00
C ASP A 1058 20.80 1.60 25.46
N PRO A 1059 21.08 0.31 25.24
CA PRO A 1059 20.17 -0.77 25.63
C PRO A 1059 20.16 -1.07 27.13
N ARG A 1060 20.98 -0.38 27.94
CA ARG A 1060 21.21 -0.70 29.36
C ARG A 1060 20.70 0.36 30.30
N THR A 1061 20.90 1.64 29.96
CA THR A 1061 20.65 2.74 30.88
C THR A 1061 19.44 3.56 30.44
N ALA A 1062 18.58 3.93 31.39
CA ALA A 1062 17.56 4.93 31.13
C ALA A 1062 18.19 6.31 30.94
N HIS A 1063 17.81 7.01 29.88
CA HIS A 1063 18.29 8.36 29.57
C HIS A 1063 17.15 9.36 29.66
N GLU A 1064 17.46 10.50 30.26
CA GLU A 1064 16.56 11.64 30.38
C GLU A 1064 17.21 12.85 29.72
N THR A 1065 16.46 13.54 28.86
CA THR A 1065 17.02 14.62 28.05
C THR A 1065 16.00 15.65 27.65
N ASP A 1066 16.47 16.87 27.42
CA ASP A 1066 15.68 17.95 26.85
C ASP A 1066 15.66 17.83 25.31
N ILE A 1067 14.47 18.04 24.74
CA ILE A 1067 14.20 18.04 23.31
C ILE A 1067 13.49 19.33 22.90
N GLU A 1068 13.63 19.69 21.63
CA GLU A 1068 12.84 20.75 21.01
C GLU A 1068 11.75 20.13 20.12
N ILE A 1069 10.51 20.52 20.38
CA ILE A 1069 9.37 20.25 19.52
C ILE A 1069 9.44 21.22 18.33
N PRO A 1070 9.49 20.71 17.08
CA PRO A 1070 9.73 21.51 15.89
C PRO A 1070 8.50 22.32 15.41
N LEU A 1071 7.96 23.17 16.27
CA LEU A 1071 6.76 23.98 16.02
C LEU A 1071 6.89 24.89 14.78
N TRP A 1072 8.11 25.38 14.50
CA TRP A 1072 8.40 26.24 13.35
C TRP A 1072 8.22 25.56 11.99
N GLU A 1073 8.23 24.22 11.94
CA GLU A 1073 8.01 23.48 10.69
C GLU A 1073 6.54 23.52 10.24
N TRP A 1074 5.63 23.87 11.16
CA TRP A 1074 4.24 24.26 10.88
C TRP A 1074 4.04 25.79 10.85
N GLY A 1075 5.10 26.59 10.98
CA GLY A 1075 4.98 28.05 11.12
C GLY A 1075 4.33 28.52 12.43
N LEU A 1076 4.28 27.67 13.46
CA LEU A 1076 3.69 28.00 14.76
C LEU A 1076 4.69 28.70 15.69
N PRO A 1077 4.22 29.54 16.63
CA PRO A 1077 5.09 30.18 17.61
C PRO A 1077 5.57 29.21 18.71
N ASP A 1078 6.66 29.56 19.40
CA ASP A 1078 7.35 28.70 20.37
C ASP A 1078 6.49 28.22 21.56
N GLN A 1079 5.40 28.92 21.88
CA GLN A 1079 4.47 28.58 22.97
C GLN A 1079 3.25 27.76 22.53
N ALA A 1080 3.12 27.44 21.24
CA ALA A 1080 1.98 26.70 20.71
C ALA A 1080 1.85 25.29 21.32
N GLY A 1081 0.66 24.71 21.16
CA GLY A 1081 0.35 23.38 21.67
C GLY A 1081 0.17 22.32 20.58
N LEU A 1082 0.54 21.07 20.90
CA LEU A 1082 0.30 19.89 20.08
C LEU A 1082 -0.57 18.88 20.82
N ALA A 1083 -1.56 18.31 20.13
CA ALA A 1083 -2.19 17.07 20.56
C ALA A 1083 -1.28 15.89 20.15
N VAL A 1084 -1.05 14.98 21.09
CA VAL A 1084 -0.14 13.85 20.95
C VAL A 1084 -0.88 12.55 21.19
N HIS A 1085 -0.64 11.58 20.31
CA HIS A 1085 -1.05 10.19 20.48
C HIS A 1085 0.21 9.31 20.49
N ASP A 1086 0.54 8.74 21.66
CA ASP A 1086 1.58 7.72 21.80
C ASP A 1086 1.08 6.42 21.17
N LEU A 1087 1.65 6.07 20.03
CA LEU A 1087 1.20 4.95 19.23
C LEU A 1087 1.58 3.59 19.81
N MET A 1088 2.56 3.53 20.71
CA MET A 1088 2.98 2.28 21.35
C MET A 1088 2.10 1.95 22.56
N HIS A 1089 1.73 2.95 23.36
CA HIS A 1089 0.91 2.74 24.56
C HIS A 1089 -0.57 3.13 24.41
N GLY A 1090 -0.95 3.77 23.30
CA GLY A 1090 -2.31 4.26 23.05
C GLY A 1090 -2.70 5.50 23.88
N ARG A 1091 -1.74 6.12 24.58
CA ARG A 1091 -2.00 7.28 25.44
C ARG A 1091 -2.19 8.54 24.60
N ARG A 1092 -3.16 9.38 24.97
CA ARG A 1092 -3.38 10.71 24.38
C ARG A 1092 -3.10 11.79 25.41
N PHE A 1093 -2.36 12.82 25.02
CA PHE A 1093 -2.02 13.96 25.88
C PHE A 1093 -1.70 15.21 25.04
N GLU A 1094 -1.51 16.34 25.70
CA GLU A 1094 -1.11 17.60 25.05
C GLU A 1094 0.30 18.01 25.48
N LEU A 1095 1.06 18.56 24.54
CA LEU A 1095 2.31 19.27 24.81
C LEU A 1095 2.09 20.76 24.57
N ARG A 1096 2.69 21.62 25.40
CA ARG A 1096 2.69 23.08 25.22
C ARG A 1096 4.09 23.62 25.35
N GLY A 1097 4.48 24.47 24.41
CA GLY A 1097 5.81 25.04 24.34
C GLY A 1097 6.82 24.12 23.65
N LYS A 1098 7.84 24.73 23.02
CA LYS A 1098 8.85 23.99 22.25
C LYS A 1098 9.80 23.14 23.09
N HIS A 1099 10.13 23.56 24.31
CA HIS A 1099 11.08 22.81 25.14
C HIS A 1099 10.34 21.78 25.98
N GLN A 1100 10.69 20.50 25.78
CA GLN A 1100 10.12 19.39 26.52
C GLN A 1100 11.23 18.51 27.08
N ARG A 1101 10.93 17.79 28.15
CA ARG A 1101 11.85 16.85 28.77
C ARG A 1101 11.27 15.45 28.70
N ILE A 1102 12.04 14.51 28.18
CA ILE A 1102 11.63 13.13 27.99
C ILE A 1102 12.55 12.18 28.75
N ARG A 1103 12.01 11.02 29.15
CA ARG A 1103 12.76 9.92 29.74
C ARG A 1103 12.43 8.63 28.99
N LEU A 1104 13.46 7.92 28.55
CA LEU A 1104 13.34 6.64 27.84
C LEU A 1104 14.07 5.56 28.62
N ASP A 1105 13.35 4.53 29.06
CA ASP A 1105 13.87 3.45 29.91
C ASP A 1105 13.91 2.12 29.13
N PRO A 1106 15.10 1.60 28.78
CA PRO A 1106 15.25 0.34 28.05
C PRO A 1106 14.62 -0.87 28.76
N ALA A 1107 14.44 -0.83 30.08
CA ALA A 1107 13.78 -1.90 30.82
C ALA A 1107 12.26 -1.98 30.55
N GLN A 1108 11.65 -0.89 30.08
CA GLN A 1108 10.24 -0.84 29.68
C GLN A 1108 10.11 -0.82 28.16
N LEU A 1109 10.52 0.29 27.54
CA LEU A 1109 10.54 0.49 26.10
C LEU A 1109 11.61 1.54 25.78
N PRO A 1110 12.61 1.23 24.95
CA PRO A 1110 13.73 2.13 24.69
C PRO A 1110 13.38 3.28 23.72
N PHE A 1111 12.12 3.40 23.29
CA PHE A 1111 11.69 4.42 22.35
C PHE A 1111 10.26 4.87 22.60
N THR A 1112 9.88 5.98 21.97
CA THR A 1112 8.49 6.43 21.89
C THR A 1112 8.20 6.91 20.47
N VAL A 1113 6.95 6.72 20.02
CA VAL A 1113 6.47 7.11 18.70
C VAL A 1113 5.17 7.87 18.87
N TRP A 1114 5.19 9.14 18.50
CA TRP A 1114 4.08 10.06 18.70
C TRP A 1114 3.52 10.50 17.36
N HIS A 1115 2.25 10.22 17.10
CA HIS A 1115 1.51 10.99 16.12
C HIS A 1115 1.13 12.34 16.74
N VAL A 1116 1.43 13.43 16.03
CA VAL A 1116 1.24 14.78 16.55
C VAL A 1116 0.48 15.66 15.59
N ARG A 1117 -0.40 16.49 16.13
CA ARG A 1117 -1.13 17.51 15.37
C ARG A 1117 -1.17 18.84 16.12
N PRO A 1118 -1.08 19.98 15.42
CA PRO A 1118 -1.33 21.27 16.03
C PRO A 1118 -2.70 21.37 16.71
N LEU A 1119 -2.75 21.93 17.93
CA LEU A 1119 -4.03 22.31 18.57
C LEU A 1119 -4.65 23.55 17.91
N GLU A 1120 -3.79 24.41 17.36
CA GLU A 1120 -4.15 25.64 16.67
C GLU A 1120 -3.90 25.44 15.17
N ARG A 1121 -4.83 25.86 14.31
CA ARG A 1121 -4.60 25.83 12.86
C ARG A 1121 -3.44 26.77 12.51
N PRO A 1122 -2.40 26.30 11.80
CA PRO A 1122 -1.39 27.18 11.24
C PRO A 1122 -2.05 28.26 10.37
N ALA A 1123 -1.64 29.52 10.50
CA ALA A 1123 -2.02 30.53 9.53
C ALA A 1123 -1.41 30.12 8.16
N PRO A 1124 -2.13 30.16 7.03
CA PRO A 1124 -1.50 29.89 5.75
C PRO A 1124 -0.37 30.89 5.53
N ARG A 1125 0.76 30.43 4.98
CA ARG A 1125 1.84 31.33 4.62
C ARG A 1125 1.28 32.32 3.58
N PRO A 1126 1.39 33.64 3.76
CA PRO A 1126 0.97 34.57 2.71
C PRO A 1126 1.73 34.19 1.44
N PRO A 1127 1.07 34.16 0.27
CA PRO A 1127 1.77 33.89 -0.98
C PRO A 1127 2.97 34.81 -1.01
N SER A 1128 4.16 34.25 -1.27
CA SER A 1128 5.35 35.07 -1.47
C SER A 1128 4.95 36.13 -2.48
N ALA A 1129 4.88 37.39 -2.05
CA ALA A 1129 4.60 38.48 -2.97
C ALA A 1129 5.57 38.30 -4.14
N PRO A 1130 5.11 38.38 -5.41
CA PRO A 1130 6.05 38.41 -6.52
C PRO A 1130 7.10 39.44 -6.15
N ALA A 1131 8.36 39.01 -6.10
CA ALA A 1131 9.45 39.89 -5.70
C ALA A 1131 9.29 41.18 -6.49
N SER A 1132 9.18 42.30 -5.76
CA SER A 1132 9.10 43.63 -6.34
C SER A 1132 10.07 43.70 -7.51
N THR A 1133 9.57 44.02 -8.70
CA THR A 1133 10.38 44.20 -9.92
C THR A 1133 11.20 45.49 -9.85
N ASP A 1134 11.65 45.88 -8.66
CA ASP A 1134 12.54 47.02 -8.48
C ASP A 1134 13.99 46.50 -8.41
N PRO A 1135 14.78 46.62 -9.49
CA PRO A 1135 16.18 46.26 -9.49
C PRO A 1135 17.04 47.24 -8.65
N HIS A 1136 16.44 48.26 -8.04
CA HIS A 1136 17.13 49.24 -7.19
C HIS A 1136 16.41 49.38 -5.85
N GLY A 1137 16.73 48.48 -4.91
CA GLY A 1137 16.28 48.63 -3.53
C GLY A 1137 16.56 50.03 -2.97
N ALA A 1138 15.49 50.69 -2.54
CA ALA A 1138 15.49 51.87 -1.66
C ALA A 1138 14.53 51.63 -0.49
#